data_AF-A0A949NK85-F1
#
_entry.id   AF-A0A949NK85-F1
#
_cell.length_a   1.000
_cell.length_b   1.000
_cell.length_c   1.000
_cell.angle_alpha   90.00
_cell.angle_beta   90.00
_cell.angle_gamma   90.00
#
_symmetry.space_group_name_H-M   'P 1'
#
loop_
_entity.id
_entity.type
_entity.pdbx_description
1 polymer ?
#
loop_
_entity_poly.entity_id
_entity_poly.type
_entity_poly.pdbx_seq_one_letter_code
_entity_poly.pdbx_strand_id
1 'polypeptide(L)'
;MDMNEIKEIFFQECEEQLAELESGLLRINDGDSDPETVNAVFRAVHSIKGGAGAFGLDELVAFAHVFETTLDCVRSNKLQTSSDLLKVMLKSADVLADLTAASRDGGSIDKSRTSVLVKELEAFAKGTPLPVAAPAAEPAKQEAPAAAAPEPAEDSGFQPVPFSFDDFGDEDDAASPVEAGGGGRSVFTVRFKPRSDLYAKGNEAVLLLRDLAKVGDLQVRCETDTLPPIDQLDPEGAYFSWLIRVETDKDEDAIRHVFEFAEWDCMFEVTPGADEEAFAAQTVLGEDQPMAPVPFDLSMLDDEPAMPVAAAEPAVVVSMPAPAVAEPAANPAEDAPLAPPSLPRAEKAIAAEAEKKDATVAAVPAAPQTIRVDLDRVDRLINLVGELVINQAMLAQSVVENETGGSSAINLGLEELQQLTREIQDSVMAIRAQPVKPVFQRMGRIVREIADMTGKNVRLVTEGENTEVDKTVIDKLAEPLTHMIRNAVDHGLETPEKRLALGKNAEGVLRLTAKHRSGRIVIEIADDGAGINRERVRSKAIENGLIAPDSNLSDEEIDNLIFHPGFSTAEKLSDISGRGVGMDVVKRSIQQLGGRISITSKPGKGSVFTMSLPLTLAVLDGMVVTVANQTLVVPLTAIVETLQPEKKDIHAFGPTQRLIAIRDTFCPLIDVGHILNFRPDLANPIDGVALLVESEGGGQRALMVDAIQGQRQVVIKSLEANYTNVPGIAAATILGDGRVALILDVDAVVTASRGHALSSEMTLSATG
;
A
#
# COMPACT_ATOMS: atom_id res chain seq x y z
N MET A 1 34.53 11.58 0.37
CA MET A 1 33.11 11.83 0.15
C MET A 1 32.97 12.62 -1.12
N ASP A 2 32.10 12.19 -2.02
CA ASP A 2 31.68 12.97 -3.18
C ASP A 2 30.82 14.17 -2.74
N MET A 3 30.75 15.23 -3.56
CA MET A 3 29.92 16.40 -3.24
C MET A 3 28.45 16.02 -3.09
N ASN A 4 27.97 15.03 -3.86
CA ASN A 4 26.62 14.49 -3.75
C ASN A 4 26.38 13.79 -2.41
N GLU A 5 27.30 12.93 -1.95
CA GLU A 5 27.21 12.26 -0.64
C GLU A 5 27.11 13.29 0.51
N ILE A 6 27.89 14.38 0.45
CA ILE A 6 27.84 15.45 1.48
C ILE A 6 26.49 16.19 1.41
N LYS A 7 25.94 16.42 0.21
CA LYS A 7 24.63 17.05 0.02
C LYS A 7 23.48 16.17 0.53
N GLU A 8 23.55 14.85 0.34
CA GLU A 8 22.61 13.88 0.89
C GLU A 8 22.61 13.87 2.42
N ILE A 9 23.81 13.83 3.03
CA ILE A 9 23.95 13.92 4.50
C ILE A 9 23.31 15.20 5.03
N PHE A 10 23.52 16.34 4.38
CA PHE A 10 22.90 17.62 4.77
C PHE A 10 21.36 17.58 4.68
N PHE A 11 20.77 16.99 3.64
CA PHE A 11 19.31 16.88 3.57
C PHE A 11 18.74 15.94 4.63
N GLN A 12 19.45 14.87 4.96
CA GLN A 12 19.06 13.98 6.05
C GLN A 12 19.15 14.68 7.42
N GLU A 13 20.21 15.47 7.67
CA GLU A 13 20.28 16.34 8.85
C GLU A 13 19.10 17.34 8.87
N CYS A 14 18.71 17.91 7.73
CA CYS A 14 17.53 18.78 7.66
C CYS A 14 16.22 18.05 8.00
N GLU A 15 16.03 16.80 7.56
CA GLU A 15 14.87 15.99 7.94
C GLU A 15 14.82 15.75 9.47
N GLU A 16 15.97 15.46 10.10
CA GLU A 16 16.09 15.33 11.56
C GLU A 16 15.75 16.65 12.29
N GLN A 17 16.30 17.79 11.83
CA GLN A 17 16.02 19.11 12.41
C GLN A 17 14.56 19.53 12.22
N LEU A 18 13.94 19.24 11.06
CA LEU A 18 12.52 19.50 10.80
C LEU A 18 11.61 18.69 11.73
N ALA A 19 11.98 17.43 12.03
CA ALA A 19 11.26 16.61 13.00
C ALA A 19 11.39 17.13 14.44
N GLU A 20 12.56 17.64 14.86
CA GLU A 20 12.75 18.30 16.17
C GLU A 20 11.95 19.60 16.25
N LEU A 21 11.95 20.41 15.18
CA LEU A 21 11.17 21.63 15.03
C LEU A 21 9.66 21.39 15.21
N GLU A 22 9.06 20.48 14.44
CA GLU A 22 7.62 20.20 14.56
C GLU A 22 7.28 19.62 15.93
N SER A 23 8.05 18.65 16.42
CA SER A 23 7.82 18.02 17.72
C SER A 23 7.90 19.03 18.88
N GLY A 24 8.78 20.04 18.78
CA GLY A 24 8.88 21.13 19.75
C GLY A 24 7.73 22.14 19.65
N LEU A 25 7.31 22.53 18.44
CA LEU A 25 6.16 23.42 18.23
C LEU A 25 4.85 22.80 18.73
N LEU A 26 4.66 21.49 18.54
CA LEU A 26 3.51 20.76 19.08
C LEU A 26 3.49 20.73 20.62
N ARG A 27 4.64 20.49 21.28
CA ARG A 27 4.76 20.60 22.75
C ARG A 27 4.38 22.00 23.27
N ILE A 28 4.89 23.05 22.63
CA ILE A 28 4.56 24.43 23.00
C ILE A 28 3.05 24.70 22.83
N ASN A 29 2.42 24.14 21.79
CA ASN A 29 0.97 24.23 21.57
C ASN A 29 0.14 23.45 22.60
N ASP A 30 0.65 22.34 23.13
CA ASP A 30 0.02 21.59 24.22
C ASP A 30 0.21 22.24 25.61
N GLY A 31 0.89 23.40 25.67
CA GLY A 31 1.09 24.21 26.89
C GLY A 31 2.46 24.06 27.53
N ASP A 32 3.35 23.26 26.93
CA ASP A 32 4.72 23.03 27.39
C ASP A 32 5.67 24.07 26.76
N SER A 33 5.54 25.31 27.22
CA SER A 33 6.36 26.45 26.77
C SER A 33 7.64 26.60 27.59
N ASP A 34 8.32 25.50 27.92
CA ASP A 34 9.57 25.56 28.69
C ASP A 34 10.71 26.22 27.86
N PRO A 35 11.69 26.88 28.52
CA PRO A 35 12.79 27.51 27.79
C PRO A 35 13.66 26.52 27.01
N GLU A 36 13.69 25.23 27.39
CA GLU A 36 14.52 24.22 26.72
C GLU A 36 13.93 23.83 25.35
N THR A 37 12.62 23.64 25.25
CA THR A 37 11.88 23.34 24.02
C THR A 37 11.93 24.52 23.06
N VAL A 38 11.78 25.76 23.54
CA VAL A 38 11.96 26.96 22.71
C VAL A 38 13.41 27.05 22.17
N ASN A 39 14.41 26.68 22.97
CA ASN A 39 15.81 26.62 22.51
C ASN A 39 16.12 25.44 21.58
N ALA A 40 15.39 24.31 21.68
CA ALA A 40 15.46 23.20 20.72
C ALA A 40 14.92 23.64 19.35
N VAL A 41 13.68 24.14 19.32
CA VAL A 41 13.01 24.71 18.13
C VAL A 41 13.87 25.78 17.43
N PHE A 42 14.48 26.69 18.20
CA PHE A 42 15.40 27.70 17.65
C PHE A 42 16.66 27.08 17.02
N ARG A 43 17.28 26.10 17.70
CA ARG A 43 18.49 25.43 17.20
C ARG A 43 18.23 24.68 15.89
N ALA A 44 17.07 24.05 15.73
CA ALA A 44 16.68 23.37 14.51
C ALA A 44 16.68 24.30 13.29
N VAL A 45 15.96 25.43 13.35
CA VAL A 45 15.91 26.40 12.24
C VAL A 45 17.29 27.03 11.99
N HIS A 46 18.04 27.33 13.06
CA HIS A 46 19.41 27.88 12.94
C HIS A 46 20.37 26.90 12.25
N SER A 47 20.26 25.60 12.53
CA SER A 47 21.05 24.54 11.93
C SER A 47 20.73 24.38 10.44
N ILE A 48 19.44 24.30 10.09
CA ILE A 48 18.96 24.24 8.69
C ILE A 48 19.49 25.45 7.89
N LYS A 49 19.35 26.67 8.42
CA LYS A 49 19.90 27.89 7.78
C LYS A 49 21.42 27.80 7.59
N GLY A 50 22.14 27.34 8.62
CA GLY A 50 23.60 27.22 8.60
C GLY A 50 24.10 26.26 7.52
N GLY A 51 23.51 25.07 7.43
CA GLY A 51 23.82 24.10 6.39
C GLY A 51 23.39 24.58 5.00
N ALA A 52 22.17 25.11 4.85
CA ALA A 52 21.66 25.63 3.58
C ALA A 52 22.55 26.72 2.98
N GLY A 53 23.14 27.58 3.83
CA GLY A 53 24.10 28.61 3.42
C GLY A 53 25.44 28.05 2.92
N ALA A 54 25.85 26.85 3.37
CA ALA A 54 27.06 26.19 2.87
C ALA A 54 26.89 25.61 1.45
N PHE A 55 25.66 25.26 1.06
CA PHE A 55 25.33 24.72 -0.27
C PHE A 55 24.71 25.75 -1.24
N GLY A 56 24.59 27.02 -0.85
CA GLY A 56 24.05 28.08 -1.70
C GLY A 56 22.54 27.98 -1.95
N LEU A 57 21.77 27.44 -1.01
CA LEU A 57 20.32 27.27 -1.12
C LEU A 57 19.59 28.56 -0.71
N ASP A 58 19.73 29.62 -1.51
CA ASP A 58 19.34 30.99 -1.15
C ASP A 58 17.86 31.14 -0.74
N GLU A 59 16.91 30.49 -1.42
CA GLU A 59 15.48 30.58 -1.05
C GLU A 59 15.20 29.94 0.32
N LEU A 60 15.86 28.81 0.63
CA LEU A 60 15.77 28.13 1.92
C LEU A 60 16.42 28.97 3.05
N VAL A 61 17.59 29.55 2.80
CA VAL A 61 18.29 30.45 3.74
C VAL A 61 17.45 31.69 4.05
N ALA A 62 16.87 32.32 3.03
CA ALA A 62 16.06 33.53 3.18
C ALA A 62 14.82 33.29 4.05
N PHE A 63 14.10 32.19 3.81
CA PHE A 63 12.93 31.83 4.62
C PHE A 63 13.30 31.43 6.05
N ALA A 64 14.31 30.56 6.21
CA ALA A 64 14.78 30.13 7.53
C ALA A 64 15.22 31.31 8.41
N HIS A 65 15.85 32.34 7.82
CA HIS A 65 16.26 33.54 8.55
C HIS A 65 15.07 34.36 9.12
N VAL A 66 13.97 34.50 8.37
CA VAL A 66 12.76 35.18 8.86
C VAL A 66 12.11 34.38 10.01
N PHE A 67 12.05 33.07 9.86
CA PHE A 67 11.50 32.18 10.88
C PHE A 67 12.37 32.19 12.16
N GLU A 68 13.69 32.08 12.03
CA GLU A 68 14.65 32.20 13.14
C GLU A 68 14.53 33.55 13.87
N THR A 69 14.34 34.65 13.14
CA THR A 69 14.15 35.99 13.73
C THR A 69 12.89 36.02 14.61
N THR A 70 11.81 35.37 14.16
CA THR A 70 10.54 35.29 14.91
C THR A 70 10.69 34.39 16.14
N LEU A 71 11.41 33.27 16.00
CA LEU A 71 11.75 32.38 17.11
C LEU A 71 12.68 33.07 18.13
N ASP A 72 13.60 33.95 17.71
CA ASP A 72 14.42 34.73 18.64
C ASP A 72 13.58 35.73 19.46
N CYS A 73 12.52 36.31 18.88
CA CYS A 73 11.57 37.13 19.62
C CYS A 73 10.85 36.34 20.73
N VAL A 74 10.47 35.09 20.46
CA VAL A 74 9.89 34.18 21.49
C VAL A 74 10.95 33.80 22.53
N ARG A 75 12.12 33.33 22.08
CA ARG A 75 13.27 32.93 22.93
C ARG A 75 13.73 34.04 23.88
N SER A 76 13.66 35.30 23.43
CA SER A 76 14.03 36.47 24.23
C SER A 76 12.86 37.08 25.04
N ASN A 77 11.72 36.37 25.15
CA ASN A 77 10.48 36.80 25.83
C ASN A 77 9.91 38.15 25.34
N LYS A 78 10.22 38.55 24.10
CA LYS A 78 9.66 39.76 23.46
C LYS A 78 8.29 39.49 22.82
N LEU A 79 8.03 38.23 22.48
CA LEU A 79 6.79 37.77 21.84
C LEU A 79 6.23 36.58 22.63
N GLN A 80 4.97 36.66 23.05
CA GLN A 80 4.29 35.55 23.75
C GLN A 80 3.73 34.53 22.76
N THR A 81 3.77 33.26 23.14
CA THR A 81 3.22 32.14 22.36
C THR A 81 1.69 32.11 22.43
N SER A 82 1.04 32.83 21.50
CA SER A 82 -0.41 32.73 21.27
C SER A 82 -0.74 31.55 20.34
N SER A 83 -1.99 31.08 20.36
CA SER A 83 -2.46 30.04 19.42
C SER A 83 -2.29 30.46 17.96
N ASP A 84 -2.56 31.72 17.63
CA ASP A 84 -2.40 32.24 16.27
C ASP A 84 -0.93 32.28 15.82
N LEU A 85 -0.01 32.64 16.72
CA LEU A 85 1.43 32.58 16.44
C LEU A 85 1.88 31.14 16.17
N LEU A 86 1.44 30.19 17.00
CA LEU A 86 1.80 28.78 16.86
C LEU A 86 1.24 28.16 15.58
N LYS A 87 0.03 28.55 15.14
CA LYS A 87 -0.51 28.19 13.82
C LYS A 87 0.39 28.68 12.69
N VAL A 88 0.84 29.94 12.73
CA VAL A 88 1.77 30.50 11.75
C VAL A 88 3.14 29.80 11.81
N MET A 89 3.65 29.47 12.99
CA MET A 89 4.91 28.73 13.14
C MET A 89 4.83 27.30 12.60
N LEU A 90 3.73 26.57 12.83
CA LEU A 90 3.53 25.23 12.26
C LEU A 90 3.43 25.28 10.73
N LYS A 91 2.66 26.23 10.17
CA LYS A 91 2.61 26.46 8.71
C LYS A 91 3.96 26.89 8.14
N SER A 92 4.78 27.58 8.93
CA SER A 92 6.15 27.94 8.54
C SER A 92 7.10 26.73 8.58
N ALA A 93 6.93 25.80 9.52
CA ALA A 93 7.66 24.53 9.51
C ALA A 93 7.28 23.68 8.28
N ASP A 94 5.99 23.65 7.91
CA ASP A 94 5.52 22.97 6.69
C ASP A 94 6.17 23.55 5.42
N VAL A 95 6.28 24.87 5.31
CA VAL A 95 6.95 25.54 4.17
C VAL A 95 8.47 25.39 4.20
N LEU A 96 9.09 25.35 5.39
CA LEU A 96 10.52 25.07 5.52
C LEU A 96 10.84 23.65 5.03
N ALA A 97 9.99 22.68 5.36
CA ALA A 97 10.09 21.31 4.84
C ALA A 97 9.90 21.25 3.32
N ASP A 98 8.94 21.99 2.76
CA ASP A 98 8.76 22.10 1.32
C ASP A 98 10.02 22.64 0.64
N LEU A 99 10.58 23.75 1.14
CA LEU A 99 11.80 24.37 0.60
C LEU A 99 13.01 23.42 0.65
N THR A 100 13.13 22.62 1.71
CA THR A 100 14.16 21.58 1.82
C THR A 100 13.96 20.49 0.77
N ALA A 101 12.75 19.97 0.61
CA ALA A 101 12.46 18.93 -0.38
C ALA A 101 12.66 19.43 -1.83
N ALA A 102 12.16 20.62 -2.17
CA ALA A 102 12.36 21.23 -3.48
C ALA A 102 13.84 21.48 -3.82
N SER A 103 14.66 21.80 -2.81
CA SER A 103 16.13 21.97 -2.93
C SER A 103 16.88 20.65 -3.13
N ARG A 104 16.31 19.52 -2.69
CA ARG A 104 16.86 18.17 -2.90
C ARG A 104 16.45 17.62 -4.27
N ASP A 105 15.14 17.59 -4.53
CA ASP A 105 14.53 16.79 -5.59
C ASP A 105 14.32 17.57 -6.90
N GLY A 106 14.56 18.90 -6.90
CA GLY A 106 14.47 19.75 -8.10
C GLY A 106 13.04 20.21 -8.40
N GLY A 107 12.42 20.93 -7.46
CA GLY A 107 11.05 21.45 -7.59
C GLY A 107 10.95 22.97 -7.45
N SER A 108 9.73 23.49 -7.62
CA SER A 108 9.39 24.89 -7.32
C SER A 108 8.16 24.97 -6.42
N ILE A 109 8.17 25.92 -5.49
CA ILE A 109 7.09 26.13 -4.52
C ILE A 109 6.35 27.41 -4.89
N ASP A 110 5.04 27.44 -4.61
CA ASP A 110 4.26 28.65 -4.77
C ASP A 110 4.83 29.80 -3.91
N LYS A 111 5.43 30.77 -4.60
CA LYS A 111 6.00 31.97 -3.99
C LYS A 111 4.95 32.85 -3.31
N SER A 112 3.67 32.70 -3.68
CA SER A 112 2.55 33.40 -3.01
C SER A 112 2.44 32.94 -1.55
N ARG A 113 2.34 31.63 -1.30
CA ARG A 113 2.26 31.00 0.04
C ARG A 113 3.45 31.39 0.92
N THR A 114 4.67 31.30 0.39
CA THR A 114 5.90 31.72 1.10
C THR A 114 5.87 33.21 1.45
N SER A 115 5.42 34.07 0.53
CA SER A 115 5.35 35.53 0.76
C SER A 115 4.30 35.95 1.79
N VAL A 116 3.21 35.19 1.95
CA VAL A 116 2.18 35.43 2.97
C VAL A 116 2.75 35.10 4.34
N LEU A 117 3.32 33.90 4.52
CA LEU A 117 3.89 33.48 5.81
C LEU A 117 5.06 34.37 6.26
N VAL A 118 5.91 34.83 5.34
CA VAL A 118 6.96 35.83 5.65
C VAL A 118 6.35 37.12 6.21
N LYS A 119 5.24 37.63 5.63
CA LYS A 119 4.56 38.84 6.14
C LYS A 119 3.91 38.60 7.51
N GLU A 120 3.32 37.43 7.75
CA GLU A 120 2.72 37.08 9.03
C GLU A 120 3.76 36.95 10.14
N LEU A 121 4.86 36.22 9.89
CA LEU A 121 6.02 36.12 10.78
C LEU A 121 6.60 37.49 11.11
N GLU A 122 6.84 38.33 10.10
CA GLU A 122 7.32 39.70 10.30
C GLU A 122 6.33 40.57 11.09
N ALA A 123 5.03 40.44 10.85
CA ALA A 123 4.01 41.19 11.58
C ALA A 123 4.05 40.86 13.08
N PHE A 124 4.10 39.56 13.41
CA PHE A 124 4.27 39.10 14.79
C PHE A 124 5.59 39.58 15.41
N ALA A 125 6.73 39.42 14.72
CA ALA A 125 8.04 39.84 15.22
C ALA A 125 8.13 41.37 15.44
N LYS A 126 7.38 42.17 14.67
CA LYS A 126 7.30 43.64 14.77
C LYS A 126 6.19 44.13 15.70
N GLY A 127 5.34 43.26 16.24
CA GLY A 127 4.19 43.62 17.06
C GLY A 127 3.08 44.35 16.30
N THR A 128 3.02 44.19 14.98
CA THR A 128 2.01 44.81 14.11
C THR A 128 0.79 43.87 14.03
N PRO A 129 -0.46 44.37 14.17
CA PRO A 129 -1.64 43.51 14.05
C PRO A 129 -1.71 42.86 12.66
N LEU A 130 -2.00 41.56 12.64
CA LEU A 130 -2.25 40.80 11.41
C LEU A 130 -3.38 41.46 10.59
N PRO A 131 -3.30 41.44 9.25
CA PRO A 131 -4.44 41.78 8.41
C PRO A 131 -5.56 40.77 8.66
N VAL A 132 -6.61 41.18 9.38
CA VAL A 132 -7.81 40.35 9.53
C VAL A 132 -8.44 40.20 8.15
N ALA A 133 -8.51 38.96 7.65
CA ALA A 133 -9.26 38.64 6.45
C ALA A 133 -10.74 38.98 6.70
N ALA A 134 -11.22 40.07 6.09
CA ALA A 134 -12.63 40.40 6.12
C ALA A 134 -13.42 39.32 5.36
N PRO A 135 -14.63 38.93 5.81
CA PRO A 135 -15.47 38.00 5.07
C PRO A 135 -15.73 38.54 3.66
N ALA A 136 -15.61 37.67 2.65
CA ALA A 136 -15.83 38.05 1.26
C ALA A 136 -17.24 38.63 1.06
N ALA A 137 -17.32 39.91 0.74
CA ALA A 137 -18.57 40.57 0.36
C ALA A 137 -18.90 40.26 -1.11
N GLU A 138 -20.18 39.99 -1.39
CA GLU A 138 -20.67 39.66 -2.73
C GLU A 138 -20.37 40.79 -3.75
N PRO A 139 -19.93 40.46 -4.98
CA PRO A 139 -19.70 41.47 -6.01
C PRO A 139 -21.04 42.00 -6.57
N ALA A 140 -21.33 43.27 -6.28
CA ALA A 140 -22.44 43.99 -6.90
C ALA A 140 -22.14 44.33 -8.37
N LYS A 141 -23.15 44.19 -9.24
CA LYS A 141 -23.10 44.53 -10.67
C LYS A 141 -22.70 45.99 -10.90
N GLN A 142 -21.88 46.24 -11.93
CA GLN A 142 -21.75 47.55 -12.57
C GLN A 142 -21.79 47.45 -14.10
N GLU A 143 -22.43 48.43 -14.73
CA GLU A 143 -22.71 48.50 -16.16
C GLU A 143 -21.55 49.10 -16.96
N ALA A 144 -21.47 48.77 -18.25
CA ALA A 144 -20.49 49.30 -19.18
C ALA A 144 -20.88 50.70 -19.73
N PRO A 145 -19.90 51.48 -20.21
CA PRO A 145 -20.11 52.47 -21.26
C PRO A 145 -19.31 52.18 -22.54
N ALA A 146 -19.75 52.80 -23.64
CA ALA A 146 -19.42 52.43 -25.03
C ALA A 146 -18.08 52.98 -25.57
N ALA A 147 -17.71 52.45 -26.75
CA ALA A 147 -16.40 52.60 -27.40
C ALA A 147 -16.20 53.89 -28.24
N ALA A 148 -14.92 54.20 -28.50
CA ALA A 148 -14.43 55.03 -29.61
C ALA A 148 -13.03 54.52 -30.05
N ALA A 149 -12.67 54.69 -31.32
CA ALA A 149 -11.46 54.15 -31.96
C ALA A 149 -10.96 55.10 -33.09
N PRO A 150 -9.85 54.84 -33.81
CA PRO A 150 -8.47 54.54 -33.38
C PRO A 150 -7.43 55.52 -34.03
N GLU A 151 -6.15 55.61 -33.63
CA GLU A 151 -4.90 54.93 -34.15
C GLU A 151 -3.81 56.02 -34.45
N PRO A 152 -2.52 55.76 -34.78
CA PRO A 152 -1.71 54.50 -34.78
C PRO A 152 -0.25 54.61 -34.22
N ALA A 153 0.54 53.52 -34.42
CA ALA A 153 2.01 53.35 -34.29
C ALA A 153 2.62 53.27 -32.86
N GLU A 154 3.66 52.49 -32.51
CA GLU A 154 4.52 51.42 -33.09
C GLU A 154 5.34 50.85 -31.88
N ASP A 155 5.84 49.60 -31.73
CA ASP A 155 5.78 48.31 -32.44
C ASP A 155 6.33 47.18 -31.47
N SER A 156 6.50 45.92 -31.91
CA SER A 156 7.17 44.75 -31.28
C SER A 156 6.26 43.76 -30.52
N GLY A 157 5.87 42.67 -31.19
CA GLY A 157 4.89 41.69 -30.70
C GLY A 157 5.47 40.46 -30.00
N PHE A 158 5.11 40.28 -28.73
CA PHE A 158 4.90 38.98 -28.10
C PHE A 158 3.54 39.05 -27.38
N GLN A 159 2.52 38.36 -27.89
CA GLN A 159 1.20 38.30 -27.27
C GLN A 159 1.00 36.94 -26.59
N PRO A 160 0.75 36.89 -25.27
CA PRO A 160 0.26 35.67 -24.64
C PRO A 160 -1.16 35.40 -25.12
N VAL A 161 -1.41 34.19 -25.63
CA VAL A 161 -2.75 33.74 -26.00
C VAL A 161 -3.55 33.47 -24.72
N PRO A 162 -4.67 34.15 -24.45
CA PRO A 162 -5.55 33.78 -23.35
C PRO A 162 -6.34 32.54 -23.75
N PHE A 163 -6.03 31.40 -23.14
CA PHE A 163 -6.88 30.21 -23.21
C PHE A 163 -8.17 30.47 -22.41
N SER A 164 -9.32 30.46 -23.09
CA SER A 164 -10.65 30.44 -22.48
C SER A 164 -11.26 29.05 -22.60
N PHE A 165 -11.60 28.43 -21.48
CA PHE A 165 -12.32 27.16 -21.41
C PHE A 165 -13.82 27.37 -21.70
N ASP A 166 -14.15 27.66 -22.96
CA ASP A 166 -15.52 27.66 -23.49
C ASP A 166 -15.67 26.73 -24.71
N ASP A 167 -14.60 26.02 -25.12
CA ASP A 167 -14.57 25.11 -26.29
C ASP A 167 -14.81 23.62 -25.92
N PHE A 168 -15.46 23.38 -24.79
CA PHE A 168 -15.89 22.05 -24.33
C PHE A 168 -17.33 22.12 -23.81
N GLY A 169 -18.28 22.27 -24.73
CA GLY A 169 -19.70 22.31 -24.43
C GLY A 169 -20.59 22.19 -25.67
N ASP A 170 -20.91 20.95 -26.04
CA ASP A 170 -22.07 20.53 -26.83
C ASP A 170 -22.50 21.39 -28.04
N GLU A 171 -21.94 21.11 -29.23
CA GLU A 171 -22.58 21.48 -30.50
C GLU A 171 -23.27 20.27 -31.16
N ASP A 172 -24.55 20.11 -30.82
CA ASP A 172 -25.53 19.36 -31.63
C ASP A 172 -26.13 20.30 -32.70
N ASP A 173 -26.33 19.79 -33.92
CA ASP A 173 -27.13 20.37 -35.02
C ASP A 173 -26.81 21.79 -35.57
N ALA A 174 -25.95 21.83 -36.60
CA ALA A 174 -25.96 22.91 -37.62
C ALA A 174 -25.64 22.40 -39.04
N ALA A 175 -26.66 21.91 -39.75
CA ALA A 175 -26.49 21.36 -41.11
C ALA A 175 -26.21 22.43 -42.20
N SER A 176 -25.25 22.15 -43.07
CA SER A 176 -25.21 22.66 -44.46
C SER A 176 -24.43 21.71 -45.38
N PRO A 177 -24.74 21.65 -46.70
CA PRO A 177 -24.82 20.34 -47.35
C PRO A 177 -23.61 19.98 -48.21
N VAL A 178 -23.13 18.75 -48.05
CA VAL A 178 -22.33 18.04 -49.07
C VAL A 178 -22.94 16.65 -49.28
N GLU A 179 -22.88 16.17 -50.51
CA GLU A 179 -23.76 15.18 -51.14
C GLU A 179 -23.97 13.85 -50.40
N ALA A 180 -25.21 13.36 -50.40
CA ALA A 180 -25.60 12.09 -49.80
C ALA A 180 -24.96 10.89 -50.52
N GLY A 181 -24.07 10.17 -49.82
CA GLY A 181 -23.25 9.08 -50.37
C GLY A 181 -23.22 7.78 -49.56
N GLY A 182 -24.22 7.51 -48.71
CA GLY A 182 -24.38 6.24 -47.99
C GLY A 182 -23.59 6.13 -46.68
N GLY A 183 -24.29 5.81 -45.58
CA GLY A 183 -23.67 5.52 -44.28
C GLY A 183 -23.03 4.13 -44.27
N GLY A 184 -21.86 4.00 -44.88
CA GLY A 184 -20.98 2.83 -44.78
C GLY A 184 -19.83 3.14 -43.84
N ARG A 185 -19.45 2.17 -42.99
CA ARG A 185 -18.19 2.22 -42.26
C ARG A 185 -17.03 2.27 -43.26
N SER A 186 -16.12 3.22 -43.06
CA SER A 186 -14.89 3.33 -43.83
C SER A 186 -13.88 2.32 -43.30
N VAL A 187 -13.13 1.72 -44.23
CA VAL A 187 -12.03 0.80 -43.89
C VAL A 187 -10.71 1.48 -44.22
N PHE A 188 -9.79 1.49 -43.27
CA PHE A 188 -8.43 1.99 -43.43
C PHE A 188 -7.43 0.87 -43.13
N THR A 189 -6.27 0.93 -43.79
CA THR A 189 -5.11 0.10 -43.49
C THR A 189 -4.03 0.98 -42.88
N VAL A 190 -3.60 0.64 -41.67
CA VAL A 190 -2.57 1.34 -40.89
C VAL A 190 -1.35 0.44 -40.80
N ARG A 191 -0.18 0.98 -41.17
CA ARG A 191 1.13 0.35 -41.00
C ARG A 191 1.88 1.08 -39.89
N PHE A 192 2.23 0.37 -38.82
CA PHE A 192 2.83 0.93 -37.61
C PHE A 192 4.11 0.15 -37.25
N LYS A 193 5.24 0.85 -37.16
CA LYS A 193 6.53 0.27 -36.73
C LYS A 193 7.23 1.19 -35.73
N PRO A 194 7.22 0.89 -34.43
CA PRO A 194 8.03 1.56 -33.42
C PRO A 194 9.51 1.57 -33.74
N ARG A 195 10.22 2.58 -33.23
CA ARG A 195 11.67 2.58 -33.03
C ARG A 195 11.98 2.28 -31.56
N SER A 196 13.24 1.99 -31.24
CA SER A 196 13.75 1.86 -29.86
C SER A 196 13.35 3.06 -28.99
N ASP A 197 13.42 4.26 -29.56
CA ASP A 197 13.19 5.54 -28.91
C ASP A 197 11.77 5.69 -28.35
N LEU A 198 10.78 4.99 -28.96
CA LEU A 198 9.40 4.96 -28.48
C LEU A 198 9.34 4.33 -27.08
N TYR A 199 9.99 3.17 -26.90
CA TYR A 199 10.06 2.46 -25.63
C TYR A 199 10.99 3.15 -24.63
N ALA A 200 12.12 3.70 -25.09
CA ALA A 200 13.05 4.45 -24.23
C ALA A 200 12.42 5.70 -23.59
N LYS A 201 11.39 6.27 -24.22
CA LYS A 201 10.59 7.39 -23.69
C LYS A 201 9.39 6.94 -22.84
N GLY A 202 9.21 5.64 -22.62
CA GLY A 202 8.11 5.08 -21.81
C GLY A 202 6.77 4.95 -22.55
N ASN A 203 6.73 5.07 -23.88
CA ASN A 203 5.54 4.74 -24.66
C ASN A 203 5.48 3.24 -24.93
N GLU A 204 4.26 2.70 -25.07
CA GLU A 204 4.04 1.29 -25.40
C GLU A 204 3.17 1.13 -26.64
N ALA A 205 3.62 0.27 -27.58
CA ALA A 205 2.85 -0.12 -28.77
C ALA A 205 1.45 -0.66 -28.43
N VAL A 206 1.31 -1.40 -27.32
CA VAL A 206 0.03 -1.98 -26.88
C VAL A 206 -0.98 -0.92 -26.48
N LEU A 207 -0.54 0.21 -25.89
CA LEU A 207 -1.43 1.31 -25.52
C LEU A 207 -1.96 2.04 -26.76
N LEU A 208 -1.09 2.35 -27.72
CA LEU A 208 -1.47 2.92 -29.02
C LEU A 208 -2.48 2.04 -29.78
N LEU A 209 -2.28 0.72 -29.80
CA LEU A 209 -3.23 -0.23 -30.39
C LEU A 209 -4.57 -0.27 -29.63
N ARG A 210 -4.55 -0.16 -28.30
CA ARG A 210 -5.75 -0.12 -27.46
C ARG A 210 -6.53 1.19 -27.63
N ASP A 211 -5.86 2.31 -27.85
CA ASP A 211 -6.51 3.58 -28.13
C ASP A 211 -7.08 3.63 -29.55
N LEU A 212 -6.38 3.04 -30.53
CA LEU A 212 -6.93 2.82 -31.88
C LEU A 212 -8.18 1.92 -31.85
N ALA A 213 -8.27 0.96 -30.92
CA ALA A 213 -9.47 0.13 -30.73
C ALA A 213 -10.68 0.89 -30.15
N LYS A 214 -10.50 2.14 -29.68
CA LYS A 214 -11.60 3.05 -29.32
C LYS A 214 -12.08 3.88 -30.53
N VAL A 215 -11.34 3.86 -31.64
CA VAL A 215 -11.66 4.58 -32.89
C VAL A 215 -12.51 3.71 -33.81
N GLY A 216 -12.30 2.40 -33.84
CA GLY A 216 -13.12 1.47 -34.64
C GLY A 216 -12.81 -0.01 -34.38
N ASP A 217 -13.50 -0.89 -35.09
CA ASP A 217 -13.27 -2.33 -35.03
C ASP A 217 -11.92 -2.67 -35.69
N LEU A 218 -11.04 -3.37 -34.97
CA LEU A 218 -9.68 -3.67 -35.43
C LEU A 218 -9.47 -5.13 -35.82
N GLN A 219 -8.71 -5.32 -36.89
CA GLN A 219 -8.05 -6.58 -37.21
C GLN A 219 -6.53 -6.32 -37.29
N VAL A 220 -5.78 -6.86 -36.33
CA VAL A 220 -4.34 -6.57 -36.14
C VAL A 220 -3.51 -7.80 -36.52
N ARG A 221 -2.46 -7.61 -37.33
CA ARG A 221 -1.40 -8.58 -37.60
C ARG A 221 -0.06 -8.05 -37.09
N CYS A 222 0.67 -8.87 -36.34
CA CYS A 222 2.07 -8.62 -36.03
C CYS A 222 2.97 -9.23 -37.11
N GLU A 223 3.98 -8.48 -37.55
CA GLU A 223 5.00 -8.89 -38.52
C GLU A 223 6.33 -9.03 -37.77
N THR A 224 6.91 -10.23 -37.82
CA THR A 224 8.11 -10.62 -37.06
C THR A 224 9.36 -10.76 -37.94
N ASP A 225 9.27 -10.41 -39.23
CA ASP A 225 10.31 -10.67 -40.24
C ASP A 225 11.65 -9.98 -39.95
N THR A 226 11.66 -8.94 -39.12
CA THR A 226 12.87 -8.24 -38.67
C THR A 226 13.43 -8.71 -37.33
N LEU A 227 12.90 -9.78 -36.72
CA LEU A 227 13.43 -10.35 -35.48
C LEU A 227 14.72 -11.16 -35.75
N PRO A 228 15.88 -10.77 -35.17
CA PRO A 228 17.12 -11.52 -35.32
C PRO A 228 17.10 -12.80 -34.45
N PRO A 229 17.98 -13.78 -34.74
CA PRO A 229 18.21 -14.90 -33.84
C PRO A 229 18.82 -14.44 -32.50
N ILE A 230 18.66 -15.26 -31.45
CA ILE A 230 18.95 -14.88 -30.05
C ILE A 230 20.41 -14.46 -29.78
N ASP A 231 21.37 -14.93 -30.59
CA ASP A 231 22.79 -14.56 -30.55
C ASP A 231 23.07 -13.15 -31.10
N GLN A 232 22.10 -12.55 -31.80
CA GLN A 232 22.18 -11.25 -32.46
C GLN A 232 21.02 -10.30 -32.05
N LEU A 233 20.26 -10.68 -31.02
CA LEU A 233 19.15 -9.89 -30.49
C LEU A 233 19.68 -8.83 -29.51
N ASP A 234 19.43 -7.56 -29.83
CA ASP A 234 19.62 -6.45 -28.90
C ASP A 234 18.39 -6.38 -27.98
N PRO A 235 18.52 -6.54 -26.65
CA PRO A 235 17.39 -6.46 -25.73
C PRO A 235 16.72 -5.06 -25.69
N GLU A 236 17.39 -4.01 -26.17
CA GLU A 236 16.85 -2.65 -26.27
C GLU A 236 16.27 -2.32 -27.67
N GLY A 237 16.31 -3.29 -28.60
CA GLY A 237 15.88 -3.14 -29.99
C GLY A 237 14.35 -3.25 -30.23
N ALA A 238 13.85 -2.53 -31.23
CA ALA A 238 12.45 -2.58 -31.68
C ALA A 238 12.31 -3.39 -32.99
N TYR A 239 11.81 -4.63 -32.90
CA TYR A 239 11.82 -5.59 -34.02
C TYR A 239 10.46 -5.92 -34.65
N PHE A 240 9.35 -5.61 -33.96
CA PHE A 240 8.00 -5.90 -34.45
C PHE A 240 7.42 -4.73 -35.23
N SER A 241 6.69 -5.03 -36.29
CA SER A 241 5.78 -4.09 -36.95
C SER A 241 4.34 -4.64 -36.94
N TRP A 242 3.37 -3.74 -37.09
CA TRP A 242 1.96 -4.06 -37.09
C TRP A 242 1.29 -3.59 -38.36
N LEU A 243 0.53 -4.47 -38.98
CA LEU A 243 -0.42 -4.18 -40.05
C LEU A 243 -1.82 -4.27 -39.44
N ILE A 244 -2.56 -3.17 -39.48
CA ILE A 244 -3.85 -3.03 -38.79
C ILE A 244 -4.90 -2.61 -39.81
N ARG A 245 -6.01 -3.34 -39.88
CA ARG A 245 -7.21 -2.92 -40.60
C ARG A 245 -8.17 -2.31 -39.58
N VAL A 246 -8.55 -1.06 -39.80
CA VAL A 246 -9.48 -0.29 -38.96
C VAL A 246 -10.80 -0.15 -39.73
N GLU A 247 -11.90 -0.60 -39.16
CA GLU A 247 -13.25 -0.36 -39.69
C GLU A 247 -13.99 0.61 -38.75
N THR A 248 -14.24 1.83 -39.23
CA THR A 248 -14.73 2.94 -38.39
C THR A 248 -15.76 3.81 -39.13
N ASP A 249 -16.61 4.50 -38.38
CA ASP A 249 -17.48 5.58 -38.83
C ASP A 249 -16.82 6.96 -38.75
N LYS A 250 -15.59 7.05 -38.24
CA LYS A 250 -14.77 8.27 -38.14
C LYS A 250 -13.87 8.47 -39.37
N ASP A 251 -13.27 9.64 -39.45
CA ASP A 251 -12.35 10.04 -40.52
C ASP A 251 -10.90 9.56 -40.27
N GLU A 252 -10.02 9.85 -41.23
CA GLU A 252 -8.60 9.51 -41.14
C GLU A 252 -7.89 10.29 -40.02
N ASP A 253 -8.30 11.53 -39.77
CA ASP A 253 -7.70 12.40 -38.76
C ASP A 253 -7.91 11.85 -37.34
N ALA A 254 -9.08 11.26 -37.05
CA ALA A 254 -9.33 10.54 -35.80
C ALA A 254 -8.38 9.33 -35.58
N ILE A 255 -7.90 8.68 -36.66
CA ILE A 255 -6.90 7.61 -36.60
C ILE A 255 -5.50 8.21 -36.37
N ARG A 256 -5.16 9.32 -37.05
CA ARG A 256 -3.86 9.99 -36.92
C ARG A 256 -3.63 10.57 -35.53
N HIS A 257 -4.66 11.14 -34.91
CA HIS A 257 -4.61 11.74 -33.56
C HIS A 257 -4.18 10.73 -32.48
N VAL A 258 -4.46 9.42 -32.65
CA VAL A 258 -3.97 8.37 -31.73
C VAL A 258 -2.44 8.28 -31.68
N PHE A 259 -1.75 8.68 -32.76
CA PHE A 259 -0.30 8.57 -32.89
C PHE A 259 0.43 9.92 -32.83
N GLU A 260 -0.26 11.05 -32.67
CA GLU A 260 0.32 12.41 -32.71
C GLU A 260 1.51 12.58 -31.74
N PHE A 261 1.38 12.10 -30.51
CA PHE A 261 2.44 12.18 -29.50
C PHE A 261 3.62 11.21 -29.73
N ALA A 262 3.50 10.28 -30.69
CA ALA A 262 4.48 9.24 -31.00
C ALA A 262 5.00 9.29 -32.46
N GLU A 263 4.55 10.24 -33.28
CA GLU A 263 4.81 10.29 -34.73
C GLU A 263 6.32 10.32 -35.07
N TRP A 264 7.13 10.97 -34.24
CA TRP A 264 8.59 11.06 -34.42
C TRP A 264 9.34 9.77 -34.03
N ASP A 265 8.73 8.96 -33.17
CA ASP A 265 9.33 7.77 -32.54
C ASP A 265 8.87 6.44 -33.18
N CYS A 266 7.98 6.52 -34.18
CA CYS A 266 7.58 5.39 -35.00
C CYS A 266 7.64 5.72 -36.50
N MET A 267 7.43 4.70 -37.32
CA MET A 267 7.01 4.85 -38.71
C MET A 267 5.51 4.51 -38.74
N PHE A 268 4.71 5.45 -39.22
CA PHE A 268 3.25 5.38 -39.22
C PHE A 268 2.73 5.83 -40.58
N GLU A 269 1.91 4.99 -41.20
CA GLU A 269 1.29 5.23 -42.50
C GLU A 269 -0.17 4.77 -42.45
N VAL A 270 -1.08 5.61 -42.95
CA VAL A 270 -2.52 5.31 -43.06
C VAL A 270 -2.90 5.38 -44.54
N THR A 271 -3.61 4.37 -45.02
CA THR A 271 -4.14 4.32 -46.39
C THR A 271 -5.63 3.97 -46.37
N PRO A 272 -6.48 4.68 -47.15
CA PRO A 272 -7.89 4.33 -47.26
C PRO A 272 -8.09 3.06 -48.09
N GLY A 273 -8.98 2.18 -47.62
CA GLY A 273 -9.26 0.86 -48.19
C GLY A 273 -8.70 -0.31 -47.37
N ALA A 274 -9.19 -1.51 -47.67
CA ALA A 274 -8.64 -2.76 -47.16
C ALA A 274 -7.52 -3.25 -48.08
N ASP A 275 -6.30 -3.34 -47.57
CA ASP A 275 -5.19 -4.04 -48.23
C ASP A 275 -5.37 -5.57 -48.06
N GLU A 276 -6.35 -6.13 -48.77
CA GLU A 276 -6.71 -7.56 -48.68
C GLU A 276 -5.56 -8.48 -49.12
N GLU A 277 -4.73 -8.05 -50.07
CA GLU A 277 -3.53 -8.81 -50.46
C GLU A 277 -2.51 -8.87 -49.32
N ALA A 278 -2.23 -7.74 -48.64
CA ALA A 278 -1.31 -7.75 -47.51
C ALA A 278 -1.83 -8.61 -46.34
N PHE A 279 -3.13 -8.60 -46.04
CA PHE A 279 -3.71 -9.47 -45.00
C PHE A 279 -3.77 -10.95 -45.41
N ALA A 280 -3.97 -11.28 -46.69
CA ALA A 280 -3.98 -12.65 -47.19
C ALA A 280 -2.58 -13.30 -47.35
N ALA A 281 -1.52 -12.50 -47.45
CA ALA A 281 -0.16 -12.95 -47.81
C ALA A 281 0.50 -13.98 -46.87
N GLN A 282 -0.10 -14.31 -45.71
CA GLN A 282 0.43 -15.30 -44.75
C GLN A 282 -0.54 -16.44 -44.39
N THR A 283 -1.68 -16.59 -45.06
CA THR A 283 -2.60 -17.73 -44.80
C THR A 283 -2.07 -19.08 -45.34
N VAL A 284 -0.80 -19.16 -45.74
CA VAL A 284 -0.14 -20.38 -46.24
C VAL A 284 1.23 -20.55 -45.57
N LEU A 285 1.23 -20.96 -44.31
CA LEU A 285 2.24 -21.84 -43.69
C LEU A 285 1.80 -22.24 -42.27
N GLY A 286 1.43 -23.51 -42.08
CA GLY A 286 1.15 -24.09 -40.75
C GLY A 286 -0.32 -24.29 -40.44
N GLU A 287 -0.87 -25.43 -40.83
CA GLU A 287 -2.01 -26.04 -40.11
C GLU A 287 -1.61 -26.33 -38.65
N ASP A 288 -2.60 -26.45 -37.75
CA ASP A 288 -2.43 -26.92 -36.37
C ASP A 288 -1.53 -28.17 -36.30
N GLN A 289 -0.26 -27.99 -35.94
CA GLN A 289 0.50 -29.05 -35.31
C GLN A 289 0.43 -28.84 -33.81
N PRO A 290 -0.10 -29.81 -33.03
CA PRO A 290 -0.01 -29.73 -31.58
C PRO A 290 1.46 -29.66 -31.20
N MET A 291 1.80 -28.79 -30.24
CA MET A 291 3.15 -28.73 -29.68
C MET A 291 3.56 -30.12 -29.17
N ALA A 292 4.36 -30.83 -29.97
CA ALA A 292 5.08 -31.99 -29.50
C ALA A 292 6.17 -31.47 -28.56
N PRO A 293 6.25 -31.96 -27.31
CA PRO A 293 7.27 -31.50 -26.38
C PRO A 293 8.65 -31.85 -26.95
N VAL A 294 9.46 -30.82 -27.21
CA VAL A 294 10.86 -31.02 -27.58
C VAL A 294 11.57 -31.60 -26.36
N PRO A 295 12.21 -32.78 -26.45
CA PRO A 295 12.94 -33.32 -25.31
C PRO A 295 14.09 -32.37 -24.95
N PHE A 296 14.09 -31.88 -23.72
CA PHE A 296 15.22 -31.11 -23.18
C PHE A 296 16.35 -32.10 -22.87
N ASP A 297 17.21 -32.36 -23.85
CA ASP A 297 18.33 -33.28 -23.70
C ASP A 297 19.47 -32.61 -22.92
N LEU A 298 19.60 -32.98 -21.64
CA LEU A 298 20.66 -32.51 -20.75
C LEU A 298 22.04 -33.10 -21.08
N SER A 299 22.17 -33.98 -22.09
CA SER A 299 23.45 -34.57 -22.50
C SER A 299 24.49 -33.55 -22.98
N MET A 300 24.09 -32.33 -23.35
CA MET A 300 24.99 -31.27 -23.80
C MET A 300 25.68 -30.48 -22.66
N LEU A 301 25.47 -30.85 -21.40
CA LEU A 301 26.14 -30.25 -20.23
C LEU A 301 27.34 -31.05 -19.69
N ASP A 302 27.61 -32.24 -20.24
CA ASP A 302 28.67 -33.15 -19.74
C ASP A 302 30.03 -33.04 -20.48
N ASP A 303 30.13 -32.23 -21.54
CA ASP A 303 31.39 -32.05 -22.30
C ASP A 303 32.26 -30.90 -21.73
N GLU A 304 32.88 -31.12 -20.56
CA GLU A 304 34.04 -30.30 -20.14
C GLU A 304 35.28 -30.64 -21.00
N PRO A 305 35.96 -29.64 -21.59
CA PRO A 305 37.16 -29.89 -22.40
C PRO A 305 38.34 -30.31 -21.51
N ALA A 306 38.70 -31.59 -21.59
CA ALA A 306 39.77 -32.19 -20.81
C ALA A 306 41.14 -31.47 -20.99
N MET A 307 41.62 -30.80 -19.93
CA MET A 307 43.00 -30.33 -19.84
C MET A 307 43.96 -31.43 -19.34
N PRO A 308 45.23 -31.47 -19.78
CA PRO A 308 46.10 -32.63 -19.55
C PRO A 308 46.69 -32.66 -18.13
N VAL A 309 46.66 -33.83 -17.51
CA VAL A 309 47.30 -34.09 -16.21
C VAL A 309 48.82 -34.13 -16.35
N ALA A 310 49.53 -33.33 -15.55
CA ALA A 310 50.98 -33.43 -15.35
C ALA A 310 51.28 -33.89 -13.91
N ALA A 311 52.14 -34.90 -13.75
CA ALA A 311 52.38 -35.59 -12.48
C ALA A 311 53.79 -35.35 -11.92
N ALA A 312 53.89 -35.10 -10.61
CA ALA A 312 55.01 -35.34 -9.67
C ALA A 312 54.77 -34.48 -8.40
N GLU A 313 54.99 -34.84 -7.14
CA GLU A 313 55.32 -36.05 -6.36
C GLU A 313 55.16 -35.59 -4.86
N PRO A 314 55.21 -36.47 -3.84
CA PRO A 314 54.56 -36.20 -2.55
C PRO A 314 55.45 -35.56 -1.47
N ALA A 315 54.86 -34.82 -0.52
CA ALA A 315 55.55 -34.36 0.69
C ALA A 315 54.66 -34.25 1.95
N VAL A 316 54.91 -35.16 2.90
CA VAL A 316 54.87 -35.01 4.37
C VAL A 316 53.57 -34.54 5.06
N VAL A 317 52.95 -35.46 5.79
CA VAL A 317 51.93 -35.20 6.82
C VAL A 317 52.61 -34.82 8.14
N VAL A 318 52.14 -33.78 8.83
CA VAL A 318 52.51 -33.47 10.23
C VAL A 318 51.24 -33.40 11.08
N SER A 319 51.12 -34.33 12.03
CA SER A 319 50.01 -34.42 13.00
C SER A 319 50.53 -34.16 14.41
N MET A 320 49.85 -33.34 15.22
CA MET A 320 49.94 -33.32 16.69
C MET A 320 48.68 -32.64 17.32
N PRO A 321 48.38 -32.84 18.62
CA PRO A 321 47.04 -33.38 18.98
C PRO A 321 46.25 -32.58 20.04
N ALA A 322 45.04 -33.05 20.34
CA ALA A 322 44.16 -32.56 21.40
C ALA A 322 44.41 -33.24 22.78
N PRO A 323 44.03 -32.61 23.92
CA PRO A 323 44.11 -33.21 25.25
C PRO A 323 42.78 -33.77 25.80
N ALA A 324 42.94 -34.77 26.67
CA ALA A 324 41.94 -35.71 27.20
C ALA A 324 40.84 -35.19 28.14
N VAL A 325 39.79 -36.03 28.28
CA VAL A 325 38.86 -36.11 29.42
C VAL A 325 39.11 -37.44 30.15
N ALA A 326 38.89 -37.49 31.47
CA ALA A 326 38.96 -38.72 32.26
C ALA A 326 37.71 -38.93 33.14
N GLU A 327 37.18 -40.15 33.07
CA GLU A 327 36.10 -40.76 33.88
C GLU A 327 36.58 -41.08 35.33
N PRO A 328 35.75 -41.52 36.33
CA PRO A 328 34.85 -42.68 36.18
C PRO A 328 33.60 -42.88 37.10
N ALA A 329 32.74 -43.82 36.64
CA ALA A 329 32.00 -44.88 37.37
C ALA A 329 30.94 -44.59 38.46
N ALA A 330 29.91 -45.45 38.48
CA ALA A 330 28.74 -45.45 39.38
C ALA A 330 28.53 -46.81 40.09
N ASN A 331 27.77 -46.84 41.20
CA ASN A 331 26.74 -47.87 41.52
C ASN A 331 25.91 -47.53 42.82
N PRO A 332 24.82 -48.25 43.21
CA PRO A 332 23.53 -47.59 43.48
C PRO A 332 22.80 -48.02 44.79
N ALA A 333 21.45 -47.89 44.83
CA ALA A 333 20.44 -48.29 45.85
C ALA A 333 20.16 -47.29 47.00
N GLU A 334 18.95 -47.13 47.57
CA GLU A 334 17.54 -47.45 47.19
C GLU A 334 16.57 -46.68 48.17
N ASP A 335 15.28 -46.60 47.82
CA ASP A 335 14.10 -46.31 48.68
C ASP A 335 13.66 -44.85 49.04
N ALA A 336 12.35 -44.69 49.30
CA ALA A 336 11.57 -43.43 49.44
C ALA A 336 10.99 -43.26 50.88
N PRO A 337 9.95 -42.41 51.26
CA PRO A 337 9.11 -41.46 50.49
C PRO A 337 8.62 -40.13 51.18
N LEU A 338 7.98 -39.26 50.37
CA LEU A 338 6.81 -38.34 50.63
C LEU A 338 6.85 -37.05 51.52
N ALA A 339 6.28 -35.98 50.91
CA ALA A 339 5.40 -34.89 51.44
C ALA A 339 5.96 -33.47 51.86
N PRO A 340 5.15 -32.37 51.75
CA PRO A 340 5.61 -30.95 51.62
C PRO A 340 4.97 -29.99 52.67
N PRO A 341 4.75 -28.65 52.46
CA PRO A 341 5.53 -27.53 51.90
C PRO A 341 5.70 -26.33 52.89
N SER A 342 6.47 -25.27 52.56
CA SER A 342 6.21 -23.89 53.07
C SER A 342 7.04 -22.77 52.40
N LEU A 343 6.38 -21.67 51.98
CA LEU A 343 7.00 -20.34 51.78
C LEU A 343 7.13 -19.61 53.13
N PRO A 344 8.03 -18.61 53.25
CA PRO A 344 7.48 -17.27 53.49
C PRO A 344 8.20 -16.12 52.75
N ARG A 345 7.57 -14.94 52.88
CA ARG A 345 7.72 -13.71 52.09
C ARG A 345 8.69 -12.71 52.74
N ALA A 346 9.21 -11.80 51.91
CA ALA A 346 9.93 -10.56 52.17
C ALA A 346 9.98 -9.97 53.60
N GLU A 347 11.18 -9.57 54.04
CA GLU A 347 11.42 -8.30 54.77
C GLU A 347 12.93 -7.99 54.89
N LYS A 348 13.40 -6.93 54.21
CA LYS A 348 14.54 -6.03 54.58
C LYS A 348 14.99 -5.16 53.41
N ALA A 349 14.24 -4.09 53.17
CA ALA A 349 14.76 -2.88 52.55
C ALA A 349 14.33 -1.70 53.43
N ILE A 350 15.21 -1.23 54.33
CA ILE A 350 15.45 0.16 54.79
C ILE A 350 16.84 0.12 55.50
N ALA A 351 17.60 1.22 55.44
CA ALA A 351 18.85 1.51 56.17
C ALA A 351 20.18 0.98 55.56
N ALA A 352 20.54 1.54 54.41
CA ALA A 352 21.93 1.66 53.95
C ALA A 352 22.14 2.91 53.07
N GLU A 353 21.61 4.06 53.48
CA GLU A 353 21.74 5.33 52.75
C GLU A 353 22.26 6.44 53.68
N ALA A 354 23.57 6.42 53.92
CA ALA A 354 24.35 7.55 54.42
C ALA A 354 25.83 7.33 54.06
N GLU A 355 26.53 8.41 53.71
CA GLU A 355 27.99 8.48 53.52
C GLU A 355 28.62 7.69 52.35
N LYS A 356 28.52 8.28 51.14
CA LYS A 356 29.70 8.58 50.31
C LYS A 356 29.40 9.64 49.24
N LYS A 357 29.77 10.88 49.53
CA LYS A 357 30.03 11.90 48.50
C LYS A 357 31.52 11.93 48.23
N ASP A 358 31.94 11.51 47.04
CA ASP A 358 32.92 12.30 46.29
C ASP A 358 32.86 12.01 44.78
N ALA A 359 33.40 12.95 44.01
CA ALA A 359 33.34 13.10 42.55
C ALA A 359 33.11 11.84 41.69
N THR A 360 32.01 11.86 40.93
CA THR A 360 31.93 11.23 39.60
C THR A 360 31.49 12.26 38.58
N VAL A 361 32.30 12.44 37.53
CA VAL A 361 31.92 13.21 36.34
C VAL A 361 30.78 12.46 35.67
N ALA A 362 29.70 13.18 35.32
CA ALA A 362 28.58 12.58 34.60
C ALA A 362 29.07 12.05 33.25
N ALA A 363 29.14 10.71 33.14
CA ALA A 363 29.36 10.06 31.86
C ALA A 363 28.10 10.31 31.01
N VAL A 364 28.25 11.12 29.97
CA VAL A 364 27.27 11.17 28.88
C VAL A 364 27.12 9.74 28.36
N PRO A 365 25.91 9.17 28.28
CA PRO A 365 25.75 7.85 27.67
C PRO A 365 26.27 7.95 26.24
N ALA A 366 27.24 7.11 25.89
CA ALA A 366 27.76 7.06 24.54
C ALA A 366 26.59 6.84 23.58
N ALA A 367 26.47 7.69 22.56
CA ALA A 367 25.41 7.55 21.57
C ALA A 367 25.44 6.12 21.00
N PRO A 368 24.29 5.47 20.80
CA PRO A 368 24.24 4.13 20.24
C PRO A 368 25.00 4.13 18.91
N GLN A 369 25.88 3.15 18.71
CA GLN A 369 26.63 3.02 17.47
C GLN A 369 25.68 2.58 16.35
N THR A 370 25.07 3.56 15.67
CA THR A 370 24.16 3.33 14.56
C THR A 370 24.95 2.91 13.33
N ILE A 371 24.57 1.77 12.74
CA ILE A 371 25.11 1.29 11.47
C ILE A 371 24.04 1.54 10.42
N ARG A 372 24.37 2.36 9.41
CA ARG A 372 23.51 2.53 8.23
C ARG A 372 23.67 1.31 7.34
N VAL A 373 22.56 0.63 7.06
CA VAL A 373 22.50 -0.56 6.21
C VAL A 373 21.56 -0.27 5.04
N ASP A 374 22.02 -0.63 3.85
CA ASP A 374 21.28 -0.59 2.60
C ASP A 374 20.03 -1.51 2.66
N LEU A 375 18.87 -1.00 2.25
CA LEU A 375 17.59 -1.70 2.29
C LEU A 375 17.66 -3.05 1.56
N ASP A 376 18.32 -3.08 0.40
CA ASP A 376 18.43 -4.28 -0.43
C ASP A 376 19.20 -5.42 0.26
N ARG A 377 19.99 -5.11 1.30
CA ARG A 377 20.68 -6.12 2.11
C ARG A 377 19.76 -6.70 3.18
N VAL A 378 18.90 -5.87 3.77
CA VAL A 378 17.89 -6.32 4.74
C VAL A 378 16.83 -7.17 4.05
N ASP A 379 16.36 -6.75 2.87
CA ASP A 379 15.37 -7.51 2.10
C ASP A 379 15.95 -8.84 1.57
N ARG A 380 17.24 -8.87 1.20
CA ARG A 380 17.95 -10.14 0.91
C ARG A 380 18.05 -11.05 2.13
N LEU A 381 18.32 -10.51 3.33
CA LEU A 381 18.30 -11.31 4.57
C LEU A 381 16.91 -11.87 4.87
N ILE A 382 15.83 -11.10 4.63
CA ILE A 382 14.46 -11.59 4.79
C ILE A 382 14.15 -12.73 3.83
N ASN A 383 14.55 -12.62 2.56
CA ASN A 383 14.37 -13.70 1.59
C ASN A 383 15.14 -14.97 2.01
N LEU A 384 16.40 -14.84 2.44
CA LEU A 384 17.21 -15.96 2.94
C LEU A 384 16.61 -16.60 4.21
N VAL A 385 16.06 -15.81 5.13
CA VAL A 385 15.34 -16.34 6.31
C VAL A 385 14.03 -17.02 5.90
N GLY A 386 13.31 -16.48 4.92
CA GLY A 386 12.12 -17.13 4.35
C GLY A 386 12.44 -18.47 3.71
N GLU A 387 13.52 -18.56 2.93
CA GLU A 387 14.06 -19.81 2.38
C GLU A 387 14.55 -20.77 3.46
N LEU A 388 15.18 -20.27 4.53
CA LEU A 388 15.57 -21.08 5.69
C LEU A 388 14.34 -21.69 6.38
N VAL A 389 13.28 -20.91 6.62
CA VAL A 389 12.00 -21.40 7.18
C VAL A 389 11.37 -22.47 6.28
N ILE A 390 11.39 -22.27 4.95
CA ILE A 390 10.89 -23.26 3.99
C ILE A 390 11.73 -24.55 4.06
N ASN A 391 13.06 -24.46 3.94
CA ASN A 391 13.96 -25.61 4.00
C ASN A 391 13.87 -26.35 5.34
N GLN A 392 13.70 -25.63 6.45
CA GLN A 392 13.52 -26.19 7.79
C GLN A 392 12.18 -26.93 7.93
N ALA A 393 11.10 -26.40 7.35
CA ALA A 393 9.84 -27.11 7.21
C ALA A 393 9.95 -28.35 6.29
N MET A 394 10.80 -28.30 5.26
CA MET A 394 11.08 -29.44 4.37
C MET A 394 11.84 -30.57 5.05
N LEU A 395 12.86 -30.23 5.84
CA LEU A 395 13.56 -31.20 6.69
C LEU A 395 12.60 -31.80 7.73
N ALA A 396 11.74 -30.98 8.35
CA ALA A 396 10.74 -31.46 9.32
C ALA A 396 9.79 -32.50 8.73
N GLN A 397 9.16 -32.18 7.58
CA GLN A 397 8.25 -33.08 6.90
C GLN A 397 8.96 -34.36 6.43
N SER A 398 10.17 -34.23 5.88
CA SER A 398 10.99 -35.37 5.43
C SER A 398 11.35 -36.34 6.57
N VAL A 399 11.63 -35.82 7.78
CA VAL A 399 11.84 -36.67 8.97
C VAL A 399 10.55 -37.41 9.32
N VAL A 400 9.43 -36.71 9.43
CA VAL A 400 8.12 -37.31 9.79
C VAL A 400 7.69 -38.39 8.79
N GLU A 401 7.93 -38.21 7.49
CA GLU A 401 7.57 -39.19 6.46
C GLU A 401 8.48 -40.42 6.42
N ASN A 402 9.73 -40.30 6.87
CA ASN A 402 10.71 -41.40 6.87
C ASN A 402 10.88 -42.09 8.24
N GLU A 403 10.41 -41.51 9.35
CA GLU A 403 10.49 -42.13 10.68
C GLU A 403 9.49 -43.27 10.85
N THR A 404 9.92 -44.51 10.56
CA THR A 404 9.16 -45.74 10.91
C THR A 404 9.30 -46.16 12.38
N GLY A 405 10.05 -45.39 13.18
CA GLY A 405 10.29 -45.63 14.61
C GLY A 405 11.06 -44.47 15.23
N GLY A 406 10.37 -43.64 16.00
CA GLY A 406 10.82 -42.28 16.34
C GLY A 406 12.19 -42.18 17.02
N SER A 407 13.10 -41.45 16.38
CA SER A 407 14.33 -40.96 16.98
C SER A 407 14.06 -39.61 17.63
N SER A 408 13.68 -39.63 18.91
CA SER A 408 13.38 -38.42 19.70
C SER A 408 14.50 -37.36 19.65
N ALA A 409 15.75 -37.76 19.47
CA ALA A 409 16.88 -36.85 19.30
C ALA A 409 16.83 -36.01 18.01
N ILE A 410 16.32 -36.55 16.91
CA ILE A 410 16.16 -35.80 15.64
C ILE A 410 15.04 -34.77 15.79
N ASN A 411 13.91 -35.19 16.35
CA ASN A 411 12.78 -34.30 16.61
C ASN A 411 13.14 -33.17 17.59
N LEU A 412 13.90 -33.45 18.66
CA LEU A 412 14.44 -32.43 19.57
C LEU A 412 15.37 -31.43 18.87
N GLY A 413 16.32 -31.91 18.05
CA GLY A 413 17.23 -31.02 17.30
C GLY A 413 16.50 -30.19 16.23
N LEU A 414 15.40 -30.71 15.68
CA LEU A 414 14.53 -30.02 14.75
C LEU A 414 13.67 -28.94 15.43
N GLU A 415 13.16 -29.19 16.64
CA GLU A 415 12.49 -28.20 17.49
C GLU A 415 13.46 -27.08 17.89
N GLU A 416 14.69 -27.40 18.28
CA GLU A 416 15.74 -26.41 18.59
C GLU A 416 16.10 -25.56 17.36
N LEU A 417 16.25 -26.19 16.18
CA LEU A 417 16.43 -25.47 14.91
C LEU A 417 15.22 -24.58 14.57
N GLN A 418 13.99 -25.02 14.89
CA GLN A 418 12.79 -24.20 14.71
C GLN A 418 12.80 -22.97 15.61
N GLN A 419 13.20 -23.13 16.88
CA GLN A 419 13.32 -22.00 17.80
C GLN A 419 14.40 -21.01 17.33
N LEU A 420 15.60 -21.48 16.98
CA LEU A 420 16.68 -20.63 16.48
C LEU A 420 16.28 -19.91 15.18
N THR A 421 15.56 -20.57 14.28
CA THR A 421 15.07 -19.95 13.04
C THR A 421 14.05 -18.84 13.32
N ARG A 422 13.16 -19.02 14.32
CA ARG A 422 12.25 -17.97 14.80
C ARG A 422 13.00 -16.80 15.44
N GLU A 423 13.98 -17.08 16.29
CA GLU A 423 14.80 -16.03 16.93
C GLU A 423 15.59 -15.20 15.91
N ILE A 424 16.13 -15.84 14.85
CA ILE A 424 16.75 -15.15 13.71
C ILE A 424 15.71 -14.32 12.95
N GLN A 425 14.51 -14.86 12.70
CA GLN A 425 13.44 -14.15 12.02
C GLN A 425 13.01 -12.89 12.78
N ASP A 426 12.72 -13.01 14.07
CA ASP A 426 12.34 -11.89 14.93
C ASP A 426 13.45 -10.84 15.00
N SER A 427 14.72 -11.27 15.06
CA SER A 427 15.89 -10.37 15.03
C SER A 427 16.02 -9.61 13.70
N VAL A 428 15.80 -10.26 12.55
CA VAL A 428 15.83 -9.61 11.23
C VAL A 428 14.64 -8.66 11.06
N MET A 429 13.47 -9.00 11.59
CA MET A 429 12.29 -8.12 11.57
C MET A 429 12.50 -6.88 12.44
N ALA A 430 13.15 -7.01 13.61
CA ALA A 430 13.52 -5.88 14.45
C ALA A 430 14.48 -4.89 13.77
N ILE A 431 15.34 -5.34 12.84
CA ILE A 431 16.22 -4.47 12.04
C ILE A 431 15.41 -3.60 11.05
N ARG A 432 14.26 -4.09 10.56
CA ARG A 432 13.40 -3.39 9.59
C ARG A 432 12.30 -2.56 10.25
N ALA A 433 12.11 -2.72 11.56
CA ALA A 433 11.10 -2.01 12.31
C ALA A 433 11.50 -0.53 12.49
N GLN A 434 10.59 0.37 12.17
CA GLN A 434 10.74 1.82 12.30
C GLN A 434 9.57 2.37 13.12
N PRO A 435 9.76 3.46 13.90
CA PRO A 435 8.64 4.09 14.61
C PRO A 435 7.64 4.70 13.62
N VAL A 436 6.34 4.63 13.92
CA VAL A 436 5.29 5.27 13.09
C VAL A 436 5.32 6.81 13.10
N LYS A 437 6.13 7.42 13.98
CA LYS A 437 6.26 8.87 14.16
C LYS A 437 6.34 9.68 12.85
N PRO A 438 7.18 9.34 11.84
CA PRO A 438 7.28 10.14 10.60
C PRO A 438 5.98 10.17 9.80
N VAL A 439 5.19 9.08 9.84
CA VAL A 439 3.87 9.03 9.19
C VAL A 439 2.87 9.89 9.98
N PHE A 440 2.88 9.83 11.31
CA PHE A 440 1.98 10.64 12.15
C PHE A 440 2.28 12.14 12.01
N GLN A 441 3.55 12.53 11.87
CA GLN A 441 3.96 13.89 11.53
C GLN A 441 3.43 14.34 10.16
N ARG A 442 3.62 13.51 9.11
CA ARG A 442 3.03 13.75 7.79
C ARG A 442 1.51 13.90 7.84
N MET A 443 0.83 13.08 8.63
CA MET A 443 -0.62 13.19 8.85
C MET A 443 -1.00 14.52 9.55
N GLY A 444 -0.20 14.99 10.50
CA GLY A 444 -0.39 16.31 11.14
C GLY A 444 -0.41 17.46 10.16
N ARG A 445 0.52 17.48 9.20
CA ARG A 445 0.52 18.44 8.10
C ARG A 445 -0.75 18.34 7.22
N ILE A 446 -1.14 17.13 6.84
CA ILE A 446 -2.34 16.89 6.01
C ILE A 446 -3.62 17.38 6.74
N VAL A 447 -3.72 17.16 8.06
CA VAL A 447 -4.84 17.70 8.87
C VAL A 447 -4.89 19.23 8.78
N ARG A 448 -3.74 19.92 8.92
CA ARG A 448 -3.67 21.40 8.85
C ARG A 448 -4.14 21.91 7.48
N GLU A 449 -3.69 21.29 6.41
CA GLU A 449 -4.03 21.66 5.02
C GLU A 449 -5.53 21.48 4.73
N ILE A 450 -6.12 20.34 5.09
CA ILE A 450 -7.55 20.07 4.86
C ILE A 450 -8.43 20.92 5.80
N ALA A 451 -7.97 21.20 7.02
CA ALA A 451 -8.67 22.10 7.96
C ALA A 451 -8.75 23.53 7.41
N ASP A 452 -7.65 24.07 6.87
CA ASP A 452 -7.64 25.37 6.17
C ASP A 452 -8.60 25.37 4.97
N MET A 453 -8.52 24.36 4.09
CA MET A 453 -9.37 24.25 2.89
C MET A 453 -10.87 24.15 3.21
N THR A 454 -11.23 23.46 4.30
CA THR A 454 -12.63 23.23 4.69
C THR A 454 -13.18 24.29 5.67
N GLY A 455 -12.35 25.23 6.11
CA GLY A 455 -12.72 26.27 7.08
C GLY A 455 -13.03 25.73 8.49
N LYS A 456 -12.42 24.61 8.88
CA LYS A 456 -12.67 23.93 10.17
C LYS A 456 -11.48 24.10 11.11
N ASN A 457 -11.71 24.26 12.41
CA ASN A 457 -10.64 24.25 13.41
C ASN A 457 -10.47 22.83 13.96
N VAL A 458 -9.32 22.19 13.72
CA VAL A 458 -9.07 20.79 14.07
C VAL A 458 -7.75 20.66 14.83
N ARG A 459 -7.78 19.96 15.96
CA ARG A 459 -6.60 19.54 16.73
C ARG A 459 -6.35 18.07 16.50
N LEU A 460 -5.18 17.74 15.97
CA LEU A 460 -4.66 16.37 15.96
C LEU A 460 -4.06 16.03 17.34
N VAL A 461 -4.33 14.83 17.84
CA VAL A 461 -3.70 14.25 19.02
C VAL A 461 -3.11 12.90 18.63
N THR A 462 -1.81 12.70 18.85
CA THR A 462 -1.09 11.47 18.54
C THR A 462 -0.76 10.68 19.81
N GLU A 463 -0.92 9.36 19.75
CA GLU A 463 -0.56 8.43 20.83
C GLU A 463 0.22 7.24 20.26
N GLY A 464 1.30 6.84 20.95
CA GLY A 464 2.09 5.67 20.56
C GLY A 464 2.97 5.87 19.31
N GLU A 465 3.44 7.09 19.06
CA GLU A 465 4.30 7.44 17.90
C GLU A 465 5.56 6.57 17.79
N ASN A 466 6.09 6.11 18.92
CA ASN A 466 7.27 5.23 19.00
C ASN A 466 6.92 3.75 18.84
N THR A 467 5.69 3.39 18.44
CA THR A 467 5.35 2.00 18.11
C THR A 467 6.12 1.58 16.87
N GLU A 468 6.92 0.54 17.01
CA GLU A 468 7.76 -0.01 15.95
C GLU A 468 6.93 -0.86 14.99
N VAL A 469 7.08 -0.58 13.69
CA VAL A 469 6.31 -1.17 12.59
C VAL A 469 7.24 -1.39 11.40
N ASP A 470 7.04 -2.47 10.64
CA ASP A 470 7.81 -2.74 9.43
C ASP A 470 7.76 -1.55 8.43
N LYS A 471 8.92 -1.18 7.86
CA LYS A 471 9.02 -0.05 6.92
C LYS A 471 8.06 -0.15 5.73
N THR A 472 7.84 -1.33 5.14
CA THR A 472 6.91 -1.47 4.00
C THR A 472 5.45 -1.38 4.42
N VAL A 473 5.11 -1.70 5.67
CA VAL A 473 3.80 -1.38 6.25
C VAL A 473 3.66 0.15 6.42
N ILE A 474 4.69 0.83 6.93
CA ILE A 474 4.74 2.30 7.05
C ILE A 474 4.53 3.01 5.70
N ASP A 475 5.28 2.60 4.68
CA ASP A 475 5.23 3.21 3.35
C ASP A 475 3.86 2.99 2.69
N LYS A 476 3.27 1.79 2.81
CA LYS A 476 1.93 1.47 2.27
C LYS A 476 0.77 2.05 3.09
N LEU A 477 0.97 2.38 4.38
CA LEU A 477 -0.07 2.97 5.22
C LEU A 477 -0.35 4.45 4.93
N ALA A 478 0.59 5.17 4.32
CA ALA A 478 0.50 6.62 4.16
C ALA A 478 -0.75 7.06 3.36
N GLU A 479 -1.10 6.36 2.28
CA GLU A 479 -2.29 6.65 1.46
C GLU A 479 -3.61 6.29 2.17
N PRO A 480 -3.81 5.08 2.74
CA PRO A 480 -4.96 4.74 3.58
C PRO A 480 -5.24 5.74 4.71
N LEU A 481 -4.20 6.14 5.44
CA LEU A 481 -4.31 7.12 6.53
C LEU A 481 -4.72 8.51 6.00
N THR A 482 -4.08 8.98 4.93
CA THR A 482 -4.41 10.26 4.28
C THR A 482 -5.90 10.32 3.91
N HIS A 483 -6.42 9.23 3.33
CA HIS A 483 -7.82 9.16 2.92
C HIS A 483 -8.77 9.17 4.12
N MET A 484 -8.54 8.35 5.15
CA MET A 484 -9.41 8.33 6.33
C MET A 484 -9.40 9.66 7.08
N ILE A 485 -8.24 10.32 7.17
CA ILE A 485 -8.13 11.65 7.78
C ILE A 485 -8.92 12.69 6.99
N ARG A 486 -8.85 12.66 5.66
CA ARG A 486 -9.67 13.53 4.80
C ARG A 486 -11.15 13.35 5.08
N ASN A 487 -11.64 12.11 5.15
CA ASN A 487 -13.05 11.82 5.43
C ASN A 487 -13.45 12.24 6.84
N ALA A 488 -12.58 12.06 7.83
CA ALA A 488 -12.82 12.51 9.20
C ALA A 488 -12.89 14.05 9.30
N VAL A 489 -12.02 14.79 8.61
CA VAL A 489 -12.02 16.26 8.61
C VAL A 489 -13.16 16.83 7.75
N ASP A 490 -13.37 16.34 6.53
CA ASP A 490 -14.35 16.90 5.58
C ASP A 490 -15.80 16.49 5.90
N HIS A 491 -16.04 15.22 6.26
CA HIS A 491 -17.39 14.70 6.49
C HIS A 491 -17.70 14.39 7.96
N GLY A 492 -16.71 13.94 8.74
CA GLY A 492 -16.89 13.62 10.17
C GLY A 492 -17.10 14.85 11.05
N LEU A 493 -16.13 15.77 11.06
CA LEU A 493 -16.14 16.97 11.90
C LEU A 493 -17.09 18.06 11.35
N GLU A 494 -17.91 18.64 12.24
CA GLU A 494 -18.81 19.73 11.88
C GLU A 494 -18.07 21.09 11.89
N THR A 495 -18.64 22.12 11.24
CA THR A 495 -18.06 23.48 11.27
C THR A 495 -18.13 24.08 12.69
N PRO A 496 -17.24 25.03 13.06
CA PRO A 496 -17.19 25.59 14.41
C PRO A 496 -18.54 26.11 14.93
N GLU A 497 -19.35 26.73 14.07
CA GLU A 497 -20.68 27.26 14.41
C GLU A 497 -21.66 26.12 14.72
N LYS A 498 -21.64 25.06 13.92
CA LYS A 498 -22.47 23.86 14.14
C LYS A 498 -22.06 23.14 15.41
N ARG A 499 -20.75 23.05 15.70
CA ARG A 499 -20.23 22.44 16.94
C ARG A 499 -20.69 23.21 18.17
N LEU A 500 -20.56 24.54 18.16
CA LEU A 500 -21.07 25.40 19.24
C LEU A 500 -22.60 25.28 19.42
N ALA A 501 -23.37 25.22 18.33
CA ALA A 501 -24.82 25.01 18.39
C ALA A 501 -25.22 23.65 18.98
N LEU A 502 -24.36 22.62 18.82
CA LEU A 502 -24.51 21.29 19.43
C LEU A 502 -23.90 21.19 20.85
N GLY A 503 -23.38 22.28 21.40
CA GLY A 503 -22.73 22.31 22.72
C GLY A 503 -21.35 21.63 22.78
N LYS A 504 -20.73 21.38 21.63
CA LYS A 504 -19.36 20.88 21.50
C LYS A 504 -18.33 22.02 21.53
N ASN A 505 -17.07 21.67 21.72
CA ASN A 505 -15.96 22.62 21.52
C ASN A 505 -15.92 23.07 20.04
N ALA A 506 -15.63 24.34 19.79
CA ALA A 506 -15.47 24.89 18.44
C ALA A 506 -14.28 24.25 17.69
N GLU A 507 -13.28 23.77 18.44
CA GLU A 507 -12.22 22.90 17.94
C GLU A 507 -12.68 21.44 17.90
N GLY A 508 -12.55 20.81 16.72
CA GLY A 508 -12.71 19.37 16.53
C GLY A 508 -11.46 18.61 16.97
N VAL A 509 -11.63 17.41 17.51
CA VAL A 509 -10.49 16.56 17.91
C VAL A 509 -10.43 15.34 17.00
N LEU A 510 -9.28 15.17 16.36
CA LEU A 510 -8.91 13.95 15.65
C LEU A 510 -7.79 13.27 16.44
N ARG A 511 -7.93 11.97 16.74
CA ARG A 511 -6.92 11.19 17.47
C ARG A 511 -6.37 10.08 16.57
N LEU A 512 -5.06 10.04 16.44
CA LEU A 512 -4.32 8.92 15.85
C LEU A 512 -3.62 8.15 16.97
N THR A 513 -3.80 6.84 17.00
CA THR A 513 -3.20 6.01 18.06
C THR A 513 -2.63 4.73 17.48
N ALA A 514 -1.36 4.44 17.77
CA ALA A 514 -0.73 3.16 17.46
C ALA A 514 -0.45 2.38 18.75
N LYS A 515 -0.78 1.08 18.77
CA LYS A 515 -0.60 0.17 19.91
C LYS A 515 -0.19 -1.21 19.43
N HIS A 516 0.81 -1.83 20.07
CA HIS A 516 1.08 -3.26 19.89
C HIS A 516 0.16 -4.08 20.79
N ARG A 517 -0.62 -5.01 20.21
CA ARG A 517 -1.52 -5.91 20.94
C ARG A 517 -1.43 -7.32 20.36
N SER A 518 -0.99 -8.28 21.17
CA SER A 518 -1.04 -9.72 20.85
C SER A 518 -0.41 -10.10 19.49
N GLY A 519 0.80 -9.58 19.20
CA GLY A 519 1.48 -9.87 17.93
C GLY A 519 0.94 -9.10 16.71
N ARG A 520 0.06 -8.11 16.94
CA ARG A 520 -0.47 -7.23 15.88
C ARG A 520 -0.33 -5.77 16.25
N ILE A 521 -0.14 -4.94 15.22
CA ILE A 521 -0.18 -3.48 15.35
C ILE A 521 -1.63 -3.06 15.18
N VAL A 522 -2.16 -2.29 16.13
CA VAL A 522 -3.49 -1.71 16.08
C VAL A 522 -3.35 -0.21 15.89
N ILE A 523 -3.88 0.32 14.79
CA ILE A 523 -3.91 1.75 14.49
C ILE A 523 -5.36 2.20 14.54
N GLU A 524 -5.65 3.16 15.42
CA GLU A 524 -6.98 3.73 15.65
C GLU A 524 -7.00 5.17 15.15
N ILE A 525 -8.02 5.52 14.37
CA ILE A 525 -8.36 6.90 13.99
C ILE A 525 -9.72 7.23 14.60
N ALA A 526 -9.77 8.19 15.52
CA ALA A 526 -11.01 8.57 16.20
C ALA A 526 -11.31 10.07 16.02
N ASP A 527 -12.50 10.40 15.54
CA ASP A 527 -13.03 11.76 15.49
C ASP A 527 -14.07 12.00 16.59
N ASP A 528 -14.32 13.27 16.96
CA ASP A 528 -15.38 13.67 17.89
C ASP A 528 -16.58 14.35 17.18
N GLY A 529 -16.75 14.06 15.89
CA GLY A 529 -17.68 14.71 14.97
C GLY A 529 -19.13 14.19 15.04
N ALA A 530 -19.84 14.31 13.92
CA ALA A 530 -21.25 13.93 13.83
C ALA A 530 -21.48 12.41 13.92
N GLY A 531 -20.46 11.60 13.64
CA GLY A 531 -20.59 10.16 13.44
C GLY A 531 -21.23 9.81 12.09
N ILE A 532 -21.38 8.52 11.82
CA ILE A 532 -21.96 8.01 10.56
C ILE A 532 -23.47 8.26 10.55
N ASN A 533 -23.96 8.88 9.48
CA ASN A 533 -25.39 9.03 9.24
C ASN A 533 -25.95 7.74 8.60
N ARG A 534 -26.32 6.79 9.45
CA ARG A 534 -26.87 5.47 9.06
C ARG A 534 -28.12 5.57 8.18
N GLU A 535 -28.96 6.59 8.37
CA GLU A 535 -30.15 6.80 7.52
C GLU A 535 -29.76 7.14 6.07
N ARG A 536 -28.76 8.02 5.88
CA ARG A 536 -28.23 8.33 4.54
C ARG A 536 -27.49 7.14 3.93
N VAL A 537 -26.67 6.42 4.71
CA VAL A 537 -25.97 5.21 4.25
C VAL A 537 -26.97 4.15 3.78
N ARG A 538 -28.00 3.84 4.59
CA ARG A 538 -29.07 2.89 4.24
C ARG A 538 -29.85 3.35 3.00
N SER A 539 -30.20 4.63 2.92
CA SER A 539 -30.94 5.17 1.77
C SER A 539 -30.13 5.05 0.47
N LYS A 540 -28.83 5.40 0.49
CA LYS A 540 -27.94 5.28 -0.67
C LYS A 540 -27.67 3.81 -1.03
N ALA A 541 -27.60 2.91 -0.05
CA ALA A 541 -27.46 1.47 -0.29
C ALA A 541 -28.72 0.86 -0.94
N ILE A 542 -29.92 1.35 -0.62
CA ILE A 542 -31.16 0.97 -1.31
C ILE A 542 -31.17 1.52 -2.74
N GLU A 543 -30.81 2.79 -2.94
CA GLU A 543 -30.73 3.44 -4.25
C GLU A 543 -29.74 2.72 -5.19
N ASN A 544 -28.58 2.34 -4.67
CA ASN A 544 -27.55 1.58 -5.39
C ASN A 544 -27.86 0.07 -5.51
N GLY A 545 -29.02 -0.40 -5.05
CA GLY A 545 -29.44 -1.80 -5.14
C GLY A 545 -28.66 -2.80 -4.27
N LEU A 546 -27.86 -2.32 -3.31
CA LEU A 546 -27.04 -3.15 -2.43
C LEU A 546 -27.85 -3.89 -1.36
N ILE A 547 -28.96 -3.27 -0.91
CA ILE A 547 -29.83 -3.81 0.14
C ILE A 547 -31.31 -3.61 -0.24
N ALA A 548 -32.16 -4.55 0.14
CA ALA A 548 -33.61 -4.41 -0.04
C ALA A 548 -34.20 -3.34 0.91
N PRO A 549 -35.27 -2.62 0.54
CA PRO A 549 -35.86 -1.56 1.39
C PRO A 549 -36.39 -2.05 2.75
N ASP A 550 -36.81 -3.31 2.79
CA ASP A 550 -37.31 -4.04 3.95
C ASP A 550 -36.21 -4.78 4.72
N SER A 551 -34.94 -4.67 4.31
CA SER A 551 -33.81 -5.28 5.03
C SER A 551 -33.66 -4.66 6.43
N ASN A 552 -33.56 -5.52 7.44
CA ASN A 552 -33.46 -5.14 8.84
C ASN A 552 -32.05 -5.43 9.37
N LEU A 553 -31.11 -4.59 8.96
CA LEU A 553 -29.69 -4.67 9.31
C LEU A 553 -29.42 -4.07 10.69
N SER A 554 -28.40 -4.60 11.37
CA SER A 554 -27.81 -4.01 12.57
C SER A 554 -27.03 -2.72 12.25
N ASP A 555 -26.77 -1.94 13.30
CA ASP A 555 -25.94 -0.72 13.23
C ASP A 555 -24.56 -0.98 12.61
N GLU A 556 -23.92 -2.10 12.96
CA GLU A 556 -22.58 -2.48 12.48
C GLU A 556 -22.61 -2.95 11.02
N GLU A 557 -23.65 -3.68 10.61
CA GLU A 557 -23.86 -4.04 9.20
C GLU A 557 -24.09 -2.80 8.32
N ILE A 558 -24.83 -1.80 8.81
CA ILE A 558 -25.02 -0.53 8.08
C ILE A 558 -23.71 0.25 7.98
N ASP A 559 -22.95 0.38 9.07
CA ASP A 559 -21.66 1.08 9.05
C ASP A 559 -20.67 0.39 8.08
N ASN A 560 -20.69 -0.93 7.97
CA ASN A 560 -19.86 -1.70 7.04
C ASN A 560 -20.21 -1.51 5.54
N LEU A 561 -21.42 -1.05 5.20
CA LEU A 561 -21.80 -0.77 3.79
C LEU A 561 -20.94 0.34 3.17
N ILE A 562 -20.32 1.20 3.98
CA ILE A 562 -19.39 2.25 3.54
C ILE A 562 -18.19 1.68 2.77
N PHE A 563 -17.79 0.44 3.08
CA PHE A 563 -16.68 -0.24 2.40
C PHE A 563 -17.06 -0.94 1.10
N HIS A 564 -18.32 -0.86 0.64
CA HIS A 564 -18.72 -1.53 -0.59
C HIS A 564 -18.10 -0.83 -1.81
N PRO A 565 -17.61 -1.56 -2.82
CA PRO A 565 -17.09 -0.96 -4.06
C PRO A 565 -18.08 0.01 -4.69
N GLY A 566 -17.58 1.18 -5.10
CA GLY A 566 -18.37 2.27 -5.67
C GLY A 566 -19.31 3.00 -4.68
N PHE A 567 -19.26 2.69 -3.39
CA PHE A 567 -20.10 3.35 -2.39
C PHE A 567 -19.50 4.69 -1.96
N SER A 568 -20.11 5.78 -2.42
CA SER A 568 -19.87 7.13 -1.93
C SER A 568 -21.18 7.78 -1.50
N THR A 569 -21.12 8.54 -0.40
CA THR A 569 -22.26 9.32 0.12
C THR A 569 -22.29 10.75 -0.43
N ALA A 570 -21.31 11.14 -1.24
CA ALA A 570 -21.20 12.47 -1.84
C ALA A 570 -22.06 12.59 -3.11
N GLU A 571 -22.90 13.63 -3.18
CA GLU A 571 -23.76 13.94 -4.34
C GLU A 571 -23.01 14.63 -5.50
N LYS A 572 -21.76 15.03 -5.28
CA LYS A 572 -20.83 15.55 -6.28
C LYS A 572 -19.45 14.96 -6.03
N LEU A 573 -18.68 14.66 -7.09
CA LEU A 573 -17.23 14.57 -6.94
C LEU A 573 -16.71 15.93 -6.51
N SER A 574 -15.93 15.99 -5.42
CA SER A 574 -15.19 17.19 -5.05
C SER A 574 -13.83 17.19 -5.76
N ASP A 575 -13.36 18.35 -6.20
CA ASP A 575 -12.05 18.50 -6.85
C ASP A 575 -10.88 18.08 -5.93
N ILE A 576 -11.13 18.06 -4.62
CA ILE A 576 -10.22 17.56 -3.58
C ILE A 576 -10.00 16.04 -3.72
N SER A 577 -10.99 15.29 -4.23
CA SER A 577 -11.00 13.83 -4.39
C SER A 577 -10.64 13.36 -5.80
N GLY A 578 -9.63 13.99 -6.41
CA GLY A 578 -9.21 13.85 -7.83
C GLY A 578 -8.77 12.47 -8.35
N ARG A 579 -9.18 11.36 -7.72
CA ARG A 579 -9.08 9.98 -8.23
C ARG A 579 -10.33 9.12 -7.97
N GLY A 580 -11.43 9.67 -7.44
CA GLY A 580 -12.68 8.92 -7.20
C GLY A 580 -12.55 7.75 -6.22
N VAL A 581 -11.57 7.83 -5.32
CA VAL A 581 -11.21 6.76 -4.36
C VAL A 581 -12.30 6.63 -3.29
N GLY A 582 -12.84 5.43 -3.11
CA GLY A 582 -13.78 5.13 -2.02
C GLY A 582 -13.09 4.52 -0.80
N MET A 583 -13.88 4.23 0.24
CA MET A 583 -13.39 3.50 1.42
C MET A 583 -13.09 2.03 1.11
N ASP A 584 -13.61 1.51 0.00
CA ASP A 584 -13.27 0.20 -0.58
C ASP A 584 -11.77 0.09 -0.94
N VAL A 585 -11.15 1.15 -1.46
CA VAL A 585 -9.71 1.18 -1.79
C VAL A 585 -8.86 1.16 -0.52
N VAL A 586 -9.24 1.94 0.50
CA VAL A 586 -8.59 1.91 1.83
C VAL A 586 -8.65 0.49 2.40
N LYS A 587 -9.82 -0.14 2.37
CA LYS A 587 -10.00 -1.51 2.84
C LYS A 587 -9.14 -2.51 2.07
N ARG A 588 -9.12 -2.44 0.73
CA ARG A 588 -8.29 -3.32 -0.12
C ARG A 588 -6.79 -3.16 0.18
N SER A 589 -6.32 -1.94 0.37
CA SER A 589 -4.93 -1.67 0.75
C SER A 589 -4.57 -2.31 2.10
N ILE A 590 -5.47 -2.24 3.10
CA ILE A 590 -5.27 -2.90 4.40
C ILE A 590 -5.36 -4.43 4.30
N GLN A 591 -6.22 -4.99 3.44
CA GLN A 591 -6.28 -6.43 3.16
C GLN A 591 -4.99 -6.93 2.49
N GLN A 592 -4.43 -6.19 1.52
CA GLN A 592 -3.15 -6.50 0.87
C GLN A 592 -1.95 -6.48 1.84
N LEU A 593 -2.10 -5.83 3.01
CA LEU A 593 -1.15 -5.88 4.12
C LEU A 593 -1.41 -7.05 5.09
N GLY A 594 -2.28 -8.00 4.74
CA GLY A 594 -2.74 -9.08 5.63
C GLY A 594 -3.56 -8.58 6.83
N GLY A 595 -4.01 -7.33 6.79
CA GLY A 595 -4.68 -6.64 7.88
C GLY A 595 -6.20 -6.71 7.82
N ARG A 596 -6.82 -6.03 8.77
CA ARG A 596 -8.28 -5.85 8.90
C ARG A 596 -8.59 -4.41 9.23
N ILE A 597 -9.74 -3.93 8.78
CA ILE A 597 -10.31 -2.65 9.19
C ILE A 597 -11.72 -2.87 9.75
N SER A 598 -12.07 -2.12 10.78
CA SER A 598 -13.40 -2.14 11.42
C SER A 598 -13.80 -0.71 11.79
N ILE A 599 -15.10 -0.46 11.89
CA ILE A 599 -15.66 0.84 12.25
C ILE A 599 -16.50 0.68 13.51
N THR A 600 -16.45 1.67 14.39
CA THR A 600 -17.42 1.84 15.47
C THR A 600 -17.83 3.31 15.51
N SER A 601 -19.07 3.62 15.15
CA SER A 601 -19.59 4.99 15.16
C SER A 601 -20.78 5.17 16.11
N LYS A 602 -20.90 6.38 16.68
CA LYS A 602 -21.99 6.77 17.57
C LYS A 602 -22.49 8.16 17.16
N PRO A 603 -23.75 8.29 16.68
CA PRO A 603 -24.30 9.58 16.28
C PRO A 603 -24.10 10.68 17.33
N GLY A 604 -23.57 11.83 16.88
CA GLY A 604 -23.21 12.98 17.70
C GLY A 604 -21.94 12.84 18.55
N LYS A 605 -21.27 11.69 18.54
CA LYS A 605 -20.04 11.41 19.32
C LYS A 605 -18.82 11.03 18.46
N GLY A 606 -18.96 11.11 17.14
CA GLY A 606 -17.92 10.77 16.18
C GLY A 606 -17.80 9.28 15.86
N SER A 607 -16.75 8.93 15.12
CA SER A 607 -16.45 7.58 14.67
C SER A 607 -15.04 7.15 15.08
N VAL A 608 -14.84 5.83 15.19
CA VAL A 608 -13.53 5.21 15.38
C VAL A 608 -13.33 4.19 14.27
N PHE A 609 -12.27 4.37 13.49
CA PHE A 609 -11.76 3.39 12.53
C PHE A 609 -10.59 2.66 13.19
N THR A 610 -10.66 1.33 13.26
CA THR A 610 -9.63 0.49 13.87
C THR A 610 -9.06 -0.44 12.82
N MET A 611 -7.78 -0.23 12.49
CA MET A 611 -6.99 -1.12 11.64
C MET A 611 -6.17 -2.06 12.51
N SER A 612 -6.15 -3.35 12.16
CA SER A 612 -5.31 -4.36 12.80
C SER A 612 -4.43 -5.00 11.73
N LEU A 613 -3.11 -4.82 11.86
CA LEU A 613 -2.09 -5.26 10.91
C LEU A 613 -1.22 -6.35 11.56
N PRO A 614 -0.75 -7.35 10.80
CA PRO A 614 0.24 -8.29 11.29
C PRO A 614 1.57 -7.56 11.57
N LEU A 615 2.36 -8.06 12.52
CA LEU A 615 3.68 -7.48 12.83
C LEU A 615 4.68 -7.66 11.68
N THR A 616 4.49 -8.70 10.85
CA THR A 616 5.34 -9.00 9.70
C THR A 616 4.47 -9.31 8.48
N LEU A 617 4.89 -8.87 7.29
CA LEU A 617 4.17 -9.14 6.02
C LEU A 617 4.55 -10.49 5.38
N ALA A 618 5.56 -11.16 5.92
CA ALA A 618 6.14 -12.36 5.32
C ALA A 618 5.40 -13.66 5.71
N VAL A 619 4.65 -13.70 6.81
CA VAL A 619 4.08 -14.97 7.34
C VAL A 619 2.59 -14.82 7.67
N LEU A 620 1.82 -15.85 7.30
CA LEU A 620 0.38 -15.98 7.56
C LEU A 620 0.09 -17.28 8.32
N ASP A 621 -0.71 -17.20 9.38
CA ASP A 621 -1.30 -18.38 10.03
C ASP A 621 -2.43 -18.93 9.14
N GLY A 622 -2.23 -20.13 8.60
CA GLY A 622 -3.12 -20.73 7.60
C GLY A 622 -3.57 -22.15 7.92
N MET A 623 -4.81 -22.47 7.58
CA MET A 623 -5.36 -23.82 7.63
C MET A 623 -5.11 -24.45 6.27
N VAL A 624 -4.22 -25.44 6.23
CA VAL A 624 -3.91 -26.19 5.00
C VAL A 624 -5.02 -27.21 4.78
N VAL A 625 -5.66 -27.13 3.61
CA VAL A 625 -6.83 -27.93 3.22
C VAL A 625 -6.66 -28.50 1.83
N THR A 626 -7.28 -29.66 1.59
CA THR A 626 -7.35 -30.29 0.27
C THR A 626 -8.71 -30.01 -0.36
N VAL A 627 -8.71 -29.62 -1.64
CA VAL A 627 -9.91 -29.36 -2.44
C VAL A 627 -9.66 -29.85 -3.87
N ALA A 628 -10.39 -30.86 -4.33
CA ALA A 628 -10.28 -31.46 -5.67
C ALA A 628 -8.81 -31.81 -6.04
N ASN A 629 -8.12 -32.49 -5.13
CA ASN A 629 -6.68 -32.82 -5.18
C ASN A 629 -5.70 -31.63 -5.17
N GLN A 630 -6.17 -30.39 -5.12
CA GLN A 630 -5.33 -29.20 -4.93
C GLN A 630 -5.13 -28.92 -3.43
N THR A 631 -3.96 -28.40 -3.07
CA THR A 631 -3.67 -27.95 -1.71
C THR A 631 -3.84 -26.43 -1.63
N LEU A 632 -4.74 -25.99 -0.75
CA LEU A 632 -5.06 -24.60 -0.49
C LEU A 632 -4.74 -24.22 0.95
N VAL A 633 -4.58 -22.93 1.21
CA VAL A 633 -4.41 -22.37 2.55
C VAL A 633 -5.51 -21.36 2.81
N VAL A 634 -6.39 -21.64 3.79
CA VAL A 634 -7.42 -20.72 4.23
C VAL A 634 -6.89 -19.93 5.43
N PRO A 635 -6.86 -18.58 5.42
CA PRO A 635 -6.37 -17.80 6.56
C PRO A 635 -7.11 -18.15 7.86
N LEU A 636 -6.38 -18.50 8.93
CA LEU A 636 -6.99 -18.85 10.22
C LEU A 636 -7.89 -17.74 10.75
N THR A 637 -7.54 -16.50 10.43
CA THR A 637 -8.25 -15.30 10.86
C THR A 637 -9.70 -15.27 10.37
N ALA A 638 -10.00 -15.87 9.21
CA ALA A 638 -11.34 -15.92 8.61
C ALA A 638 -12.18 -17.09 9.13
N ILE A 639 -11.57 -18.09 9.79
CA ILE A 639 -12.24 -19.30 10.28
C ILE A 639 -12.75 -19.07 11.70
N VAL A 640 -14.06 -19.25 11.90
CA VAL A 640 -14.74 -19.17 13.20
C VAL A 640 -14.70 -20.52 13.91
N GLU A 641 -15.14 -21.58 13.23
CA GLU A 641 -15.08 -22.97 13.72
C GLU A 641 -15.04 -23.96 12.53
N THR A 642 -14.67 -25.22 12.79
CA THR A 642 -14.69 -26.29 11.79
C THR A 642 -15.69 -27.36 12.20
N LEU A 643 -16.42 -27.91 11.23
CA LEU A 643 -17.51 -28.85 11.46
C LEU A 643 -17.61 -29.89 10.34
N GLN A 644 -17.97 -31.12 10.70
CA GLN A 644 -18.20 -32.19 9.74
C GLN A 644 -19.68 -32.27 9.38
N PRO A 645 -20.09 -32.07 8.11
CA PRO A 645 -21.50 -32.02 7.74
C PRO A 645 -22.21 -33.37 7.90
N GLU A 646 -23.29 -33.41 8.69
CA GLU A 646 -24.19 -34.57 8.72
C GLU A 646 -25.34 -34.41 7.72
N LYS A 647 -25.81 -35.54 7.17
CA LYS A 647 -26.94 -35.58 6.21
C LYS A 647 -28.23 -34.92 6.72
N LYS A 648 -28.43 -34.88 8.04
CA LYS A 648 -29.63 -34.30 8.68
C LYS A 648 -29.61 -32.76 8.67
N ASP A 649 -28.43 -32.16 8.64
CA ASP A 649 -28.19 -30.72 8.76
C ASP A 649 -28.00 -30.06 7.38
N ILE A 650 -27.90 -30.84 6.30
CA ILE A 650 -27.76 -30.33 4.93
C ILE A 650 -29.13 -30.19 4.28
N HIS A 651 -29.47 -28.97 3.86
CA HIS A 651 -30.75 -28.64 3.23
C HIS A 651 -30.51 -28.07 1.83
N ALA A 652 -31.24 -28.57 0.83
CA ALA A 652 -31.21 -28.00 -0.52
C ALA A 652 -32.07 -26.72 -0.57
N PHE A 653 -31.57 -25.68 -1.24
CA PHE A 653 -32.28 -24.42 -1.43
C PHE A 653 -32.23 -24.01 -2.91
N GLY A 654 -33.35 -24.14 -3.61
CA GLY A 654 -33.37 -23.98 -5.07
C GLY A 654 -32.61 -25.09 -5.81
N PRO A 655 -32.21 -24.85 -7.08
CA PRO A 655 -31.61 -25.88 -7.93
C PRO A 655 -30.11 -26.10 -7.70
N THR A 656 -29.37 -25.09 -7.21
CA THR A 656 -27.90 -25.08 -7.16
C THR A 656 -27.31 -24.80 -5.78
N GLN A 657 -28.08 -24.20 -4.86
CA GLN A 657 -27.57 -23.83 -3.53
C GLN A 657 -27.88 -24.89 -2.48
N ARG A 658 -26.98 -25.01 -1.51
CA ARG A 658 -27.13 -25.84 -0.32
C ARG A 658 -26.94 -24.97 0.92
N LEU A 659 -27.66 -25.29 1.97
CA LEU A 659 -27.55 -24.69 3.29
C LEU A 659 -27.10 -25.78 4.27
N ILE A 660 -26.38 -25.37 5.31
CA ILE A 660 -26.07 -26.21 6.47
C ILE A 660 -26.68 -25.58 7.72
N ALA A 661 -27.41 -26.38 8.50
CA ALA A 661 -27.91 -26.00 9.81
C ALA A 661 -26.76 -26.07 10.82
N ILE A 662 -26.45 -24.95 11.46
CA ILE A 662 -25.44 -24.84 12.50
C ILE A 662 -26.13 -24.24 13.72
N ARG A 663 -26.36 -25.08 14.74
CA ARG A 663 -27.17 -24.72 15.93
C ARG A 663 -28.58 -24.31 15.47
N ASP A 664 -29.01 -23.08 15.73
CA ASP A 664 -30.34 -22.57 15.35
C ASP A 664 -30.33 -21.69 14.07
N THR A 665 -29.21 -21.61 13.33
CA THR A 665 -29.07 -20.81 12.11
C THR A 665 -28.77 -21.65 10.87
N PHE A 666 -29.26 -21.20 9.70
CA PHE A 666 -28.94 -21.80 8.40
C PHE A 666 -27.86 -20.97 7.69
N CYS A 667 -26.70 -21.57 7.44
CA CYS A 667 -25.59 -20.92 6.73
C CYS A 667 -25.50 -21.45 5.29
N PRO A 668 -25.22 -20.59 4.28
CA PRO A 668 -24.92 -21.07 2.94
C PRO A 668 -23.69 -21.97 2.91
N LEU A 669 -23.80 -23.12 2.25
CA LEU A 669 -22.73 -24.11 2.09
C LEU A 669 -22.16 -24.00 0.68
N ILE A 670 -20.91 -23.54 0.60
CA ILE A 670 -20.22 -23.16 -0.63
C ILE A 670 -19.15 -24.20 -0.95
N ASP A 671 -19.27 -24.90 -2.08
CA ASP A 671 -18.23 -25.82 -2.56
C ASP A 671 -17.05 -25.02 -3.14
N VAL A 672 -15.92 -24.96 -2.42
CA VAL A 672 -14.72 -24.22 -2.84
C VAL A 672 -14.16 -24.78 -4.14
N GLY A 673 -14.19 -26.09 -4.34
CA GLY A 673 -13.65 -26.74 -5.54
C GLY A 673 -14.51 -26.49 -6.77
N HIS A 674 -15.82 -26.32 -6.59
CA HIS A 674 -16.72 -25.91 -7.66
C HIS A 674 -16.55 -24.42 -7.99
N ILE A 675 -16.50 -23.53 -6.99
CA ILE A 675 -16.34 -22.08 -7.19
C ILE A 675 -15.02 -21.74 -7.88
N LEU A 676 -13.91 -22.41 -7.54
CA LEU A 676 -12.60 -22.21 -8.17
C LEU A 676 -12.43 -22.98 -9.50
N ASN A 677 -13.48 -23.58 -10.05
CA ASN A 677 -13.45 -24.42 -11.26
C ASN A 677 -12.48 -25.62 -11.21
N PHE A 678 -12.09 -26.09 -10.02
CA PHE A 678 -11.28 -27.31 -9.86
C PHE A 678 -12.11 -28.59 -10.06
N ARG A 679 -13.43 -28.52 -9.90
CA ARG A 679 -14.36 -29.61 -10.25
C ARG A 679 -15.66 -29.09 -10.90
N PRO A 680 -16.18 -29.74 -11.96
CA PRO A 680 -17.40 -29.32 -12.63
C PRO A 680 -18.66 -29.58 -11.79
N ASP A 681 -18.67 -30.67 -11.02
CA ASP A 681 -19.82 -31.09 -10.20
C ASP A 681 -19.67 -30.70 -8.73
N LEU A 682 -20.80 -30.40 -8.07
CA LEU A 682 -20.85 -30.18 -6.62
C LEU A 682 -20.57 -31.49 -5.87
N ALA A 683 -19.48 -31.53 -5.07
CA ALA A 683 -19.13 -32.70 -4.27
C ALA A 683 -20.17 -33.01 -3.19
N ASN A 684 -20.14 -34.24 -2.65
CA ASN A 684 -21.02 -34.66 -1.56
C ASN A 684 -20.52 -34.05 -0.23
N PRO A 685 -21.32 -33.22 0.48
CA PRO A 685 -20.80 -32.54 1.67
C PRO A 685 -20.50 -33.45 2.87
N ILE A 686 -21.09 -34.64 2.89
CA ILE A 686 -20.90 -35.63 3.96
C ILE A 686 -19.47 -36.21 3.91
N ASP A 687 -18.85 -36.21 2.72
CA ASP A 687 -17.52 -36.78 2.49
C ASP A 687 -16.40 -35.75 2.72
N GLY A 688 -16.75 -34.51 3.07
CA GLY A 688 -15.81 -33.40 3.28
C GLY A 688 -15.93 -32.75 4.67
N VAL A 689 -15.35 -31.56 4.79
CA VAL A 689 -15.35 -30.74 6.01
C VAL A 689 -15.85 -29.34 5.68
N ALA A 690 -16.67 -28.75 6.55
CA ALA A 690 -17.10 -27.37 6.46
C ALA A 690 -16.25 -26.48 7.40
N LEU A 691 -15.71 -25.39 6.85
CA LEU A 691 -15.12 -24.30 7.60
C LEU A 691 -16.17 -23.21 7.74
N LEU A 692 -16.63 -22.94 8.97
CA LEU A 692 -17.47 -21.76 9.21
C LEU A 692 -16.58 -20.54 9.11
N VAL A 693 -16.84 -19.69 8.13
CA VAL A 693 -16.14 -18.42 7.92
C VAL A 693 -17.07 -17.24 8.12
N GLU A 694 -16.51 -16.16 8.63
CA GLU A 694 -17.17 -14.87 8.70
C GLU A 694 -16.63 -14.01 7.55
N SER A 695 -17.54 -13.60 6.66
CA SER A 695 -17.21 -12.73 5.52
C SER A 695 -17.81 -11.35 5.76
N GLU A 696 -17.12 -10.32 5.27
CA GLU A 696 -17.14 -8.93 5.75
C GLU A 696 -18.50 -8.23 5.77
N GLY A 697 -19.51 -8.77 5.07
CA GLY A 697 -20.91 -8.37 5.18
C GLY A 697 -21.68 -9.04 6.34
N GLY A 698 -21.04 -9.32 7.47
CA GLY A 698 -21.64 -9.87 8.71
C GLY A 698 -22.20 -11.31 8.67
N GLY A 699 -22.43 -11.86 7.49
CA GLY A 699 -22.99 -13.21 7.34
C GLY A 699 -21.97 -14.33 7.61
N GLN A 700 -22.38 -15.34 8.36
CA GLN A 700 -21.64 -16.61 8.43
C GLN A 700 -21.90 -17.45 7.16
N ARG A 701 -20.84 -18.03 6.60
CA ARG A 701 -20.88 -18.95 5.45
C ARG A 701 -20.07 -20.19 5.78
N ALA A 702 -20.45 -21.35 5.23
CA ALA A 702 -19.69 -22.58 5.37
C ALA A 702 -18.92 -22.87 4.07
N LEU A 703 -17.59 -22.78 4.09
CA LEU A 703 -16.75 -23.23 2.99
C LEU A 703 -16.55 -24.75 3.08
N MET A 704 -17.02 -25.48 2.08
CA MET A 704 -16.87 -26.93 1.98
C MET A 704 -15.55 -27.26 1.28
N VAL A 705 -14.68 -27.98 2.00
CA VAL A 705 -13.39 -28.51 1.54
C VAL A 705 -13.40 -30.03 1.68
N ASP A 706 -12.47 -30.73 1.03
CA ASP A 706 -12.50 -32.20 1.02
C ASP A 706 -11.81 -32.76 2.28
N ALA A 707 -10.70 -32.16 2.71
CA ALA A 707 -10.02 -32.52 3.95
C ALA A 707 -9.26 -31.33 4.57
N ILE A 708 -9.02 -31.38 5.88
CA ILE A 708 -8.09 -30.50 6.58
C ILE A 708 -6.78 -31.29 6.82
N GLN A 709 -5.65 -30.74 6.38
CA GLN A 709 -4.32 -31.31 6.65
C GLN A 709 -3.77 -30.83 8.00
N GLY A 710 -4.03 -29.56 8.36
CA GLY A 710 -3.66 -28.99 9.66
C GLY A 710 -3.43 -27.49 9.61
N GLN A 711 -3.09 -26.90 10.77
CA GLN A 711 -2.70 -25.50 10.88
C GLN A 711 -1.19 -25.36 10.66
N ARG A 712 -0.75 -24.42 9.82
CA ARG A 712 0.66 -24.13 9.56
C ARG A 712 0.88 -22.62 9.40
N GLN A 713 2.04 -22.15 9.86
CA GLN A 713 2.56 -20.84 9.45
C GLN A 713 3.17 -20.97 8.06
N VAL A 714 2.72 -20.14 7.13
CA VAL A 714 3.12 -20.18 5.73
C VAL A 714 3.72 -18.85 5.29
N VAL A 715 4.78 -18.89 4.49
CA VAL A 715 5.45 -17.68 3.99
C VAL A 715 4.67 -17.16 2.78
N ILE A 716 4.15 -15.93 2.84
CA ILE A 716 3.42 -15.32 1.72
C ILE A 716 4.42 -15.00 0.60
N LYS A 717 4.16 -15.51 -0.61
CA LYS A 717 4.82 -15.06 -1.84
C LYS A 717 3.77 -14.41 -2.75
N SER A 718 4.06 -13.22 -3.26
CA SER A 718 3.18 -12.53 -4.20
C SER A 718 3.13 -13.29 -5.54
N LEU A 719 1.92 -13.41 -6.09
CA LEU A 719 1.69 -13.91 -7.45
C LEU A 719 1.90 -12.83 -8.51
N GLU A 720 1.72 -11.55 -8.14
CA GLU A 720 1.59 -10.41 -9.06
C GLU A 720 2.87 -10.08 -9.86
N ALA A 721 4.04 -10.59 -9.43
CA ALA A 721 5.29 -10.40 -10.17
C ALA A 721 5.37 -11.21 -11.47
N ASN A 722 4.62 -12.33 -11.55
CA ASN A 722 4.70 -13.29 -12.66
C ASN A 722 3.32 -13.66 -13.25
N TYR A 723 2.23 -13.38 -12.53
CA TYR A 723 0.87 -13.77 -12.88
C TYR A 723 -0.10 -12.60 -12.73
N THR A 724 -1.15 -12.57 -13.55
CA THR A 724 -2.29 -11.66 -13.39
C THR A 724 -3.08 -11.99 -12.12
N ASN A 725 -3.84 -11.03 -11.59
CA ASN A 725 -4.74 -11.26 -10.46
C ASN A 725 -5.69 -12.45 -10.74
N VAL A 726 -5.69 -13.44 -9.85
CA VAL A 726 -6.46 -14.68 -9.98
C VAL A 726 -7.70 -14.60 -9.08
N PRO A 727 -8.92 -14.48 -9.63
CA PRO A 727 -10.13 -14.32 -8.82
C PRO A 727 -10.34 -15.48 -7.84
N GLY A 728 -10.48 -15.17 -6.54
CA GLY A 728 -10.61 -16.17 -5.48
C GLY A 728 -9.30 -16.57 -4.78
N ILE A 729 -8.14 -16.11 -5.27
CA ILE A 729 -6.82 -16.40 -4.70
C ILE A 729 -6.13 -15.09 -4.30
N ALA A 730 -5.70 -14.99 -3.04
CA ALA A 730 -5.04 -13.79 -2.50
C ALA A 730 -3.52 -13.78 -2.75
N ALA A 731 -2.87 -14.95 -2.67
CA ALA A 731 -1.41 -15.10 -2.79
C ALA A 731 -1.04 -16.58 -2.97
N ALA A 732 0.26 -16.91 -3.00
CA ALA A 732 0.75 -18.27 -2.95
C ALA A 732 1.76 -18.48 -1.81
N THR A 733 2.06 -19.74 -1.51
CA THR A 733 3.09 -20.14 -0.56
C THR A 733 3.75 -21.45 -0.98
N ILE A 734 4.87 -21.80 -0.36
CA ILE A 734 5.57 -23.08 -0.54
C ILE A 734 5.46 -23.85 0.78
N LEU A 735 4.91 -25.06 0.71
CA LEU A 735 4.76 -25.94 1.85
C LEU A 735 6.06 -26.72 2.14
N GLY A 736 6.14 -27.34 3.33
CA GLY A 736 7.24 -28.21 3.73
C GLY A 736 7.38 -29.50 2.93
N ASP A 737 6.61 -29.75 1.88
CA ASP A 737 6.88 -30.83 0.91
C ASP A 737 7.40 -30.28 -0.43
N GLY A 738 7.74 -28.97 -0.47
CA GLY A 738 8.13 -28.25 -1.68
C GLY A 738 6.98 -27.91 -2.62
N ARG A 739 5.74 -28.36 -2.35
CA ARG A 739 4.60 -28.05 -3.21
C ARG A 739 4.12 -26.62 -2.99
N VAL A 740 3.74 -25.98 -4.09
CA VAL A 740 3.07 -24.67 -4.06
C VAL A 740 1.63 -24.87 -3.60
N ALA A 741 1.18 -24.05 -2.66
CA ALA A 741 -0.22 -23.97 -2.24
C ALA A 741 -0.74 -22.54 -2.41
N LEU A 742 -2.00 -22.41 -2.82
CA LEU A 742 -2.63 -21.12 -3.04
C LEU A 742 -3.35 -20.65 -1.77
N ILE A 743 -3.18 -19.38 -1.41
CA ILE A 743 -3.84 -18.75 -0.26
C ILE A 743 -5.20 -18.23 -0.72
N LEU A 744 -6.28 -18.70 -0.09
CA LEU A 744 -7.65 -18.44 -0.50
C LEU A 744 -8.10 -17.01 -0.12
N ASP A 745 -8.67 -16.29 -1.09
CA ASP A 745 -9.49 -15.10 -0.79
C ASP A 745 -10.91 -15.55 -0.45
N VAL A 746 -11.19 -15.59 0.86
CA VAL A 746 -12.48 -16.04 1.40
C VAL A 746 -13.64 -15.15 0.96
N ASP A 747 -13.44 -13.83 0.88
CA ASP A 747 -14.51 -12.90 0.52
C ASP A 747 -14.80 -12.91 -0.99
N ALA A 748 -13.79 -13.07 -1.83
CA ALA A 748 -13.99 -13.29 -3.26
C ALA A 748 -14.75 -14.60 -3.54
N VAL A 749 -14.36 -15.72 -2.92
CA VAL A 749 -15.06 -17.02 -3.03
C VAL A 749 -16.51 -16.93 -2.53
N VAL A 750 -16.72 -16.25 -1.41
CA VAL A 750 -18.08 -16.03 -0.87
C VAL A 750 -18.92 -15.14 -1.78
N THR A 751 -18.33 -14.10 -2.38
CA THR A 751 -19.02 -13.21 -3.32
C THR A 751 -19.40 -13.93 -4.60
N ALA A 752 -18.51 -14.79 -5.11
CA ALA A 752 -18.77 -15.61 -6.29
C ALA A 752 -20.02 -16.50 -6.15
N SER A 753 -20.20 -17.10 -4.97
CA SER A 753 -21.36 -17.96 -4.66
C SER A 753 -22.72 -17.27 -4.79
N ARG A 754 -22.75 -15.92 -4.82
CA ARG A 754 -23.97 -15.11 -4.97
C ARG A 754 -24.40 -14.88 -6.43
N GLY A 755 -23.78 -15.58 -7.40
CA GLY A 755 -24.15 -15.52 -8.82
C GLY A 755 -23.34 -14.52 -9.65
N HIS A 756 -22.32 -13.90 -9.07
CA HIS A 756 -21.29 -13.18 -9.83
C HIS A 756 -20.20 -14.19 -10.18
N ALA A 757 -20.21 -14.73 -11.40
CA ALA A 757 -19.20 -15.71 -11.80
C ALA A 757 -17.78 -15.12 -11.68
N LEU A 758 -16.88 -15.86 -11.04
CA LEU A 758 -15.45 -15.65 -11.26
C LEU A 758 -15.23 -15.89 -12.77
N SER A 759 -14.60 -14.93 -13.45
CA SER A 759 -14.54 -14.84 -14.92
C SER A 759 -14.22 -16.19 -15.56
N SER A 760 -15.07 -16.63 -16.49
CA SER A 760 -15.07 -17.99 -17.08
C SER A 760 -13.84 -18.35 -17.93
N GLU A 761 -12.87 -17.46 -18.07
CA GLU A 761 -11.71 -17.60 -18.96
C GLU A 761 -10.45 -18.17 -18.28
N MET A 762 -10.48 -18.47 -16.98
CA MET A 762 -9.36 -19.11 -16.28
C MET A 762 -9.79 -20.36 -15.50
N THR A 763 -9.81 -21.51 -16.20
CA THR A 763 -9.70 -22.82 -15.53
C THR A 763 -8.29 -23.00 -15.00
N LEU A 764 -8.12 -22.82 -13.69
CA LEU A 764 -6.89 -23.10 -12.95
C LEU A 764 -6.67 -24.62 -12.79
N SER A 765 -6.47 -25.34 -13.89
CA SER A 765 -5.91 -26.68 -13.84
C SER A 765 -4.40 -26.59 -13.62
N ALA A 766 -3.97 -26.70 -12.36
CA ALA A 766 -2.57 -27.00 -12.07
C ALA A 766 -2.27 -28.42 -12.57
N THR A 767 -1.78 -28.52 -13.80
CA THR A 767 -1.17 -29.75 -14.33
C THR A 767 0.14 -29.98 -13.59
N GLY A 768 0.18 -31.03 -12.77
CA GLY A 768 1.40 -31.51 -12.13
C GLY A 768 2.31 -32.33 -13.05
#